data_AF-A0A956YGT8-F1
#
_entry.id   AF-A0A956YGT8-F1
#
_cell.length_a   1.000
_cell.length_b   1.000
_cell.length_c   1.000
_cell.angle_alpha   90.00
_cell.angle_beta   90.00
_cell.angle_gamma   90.00
#
_symmetry.space_group_name_H-M   'P 1'
#
loop_
_entity.id
_entity.type
_entity.pdbx_description
1 polymer ?
#
loop_
_entity_poly.entity_id
_entity_poly.type
_entity_poly.pdbx_seq_one_letter_code
_entity_poly.pdbx_strand_id
1 'polypeptide(L)'
;MKHLNKHLILLLLAALLFGTVATACGGEDPTPTPRPVDDDEEPVDEPTEEPEPTEEPEPTAVPTEEPTAEPTADPSAGFTDFSNDVLGVALSYPEDWAIEFDELGSELKIASSDSILADDNNIEGAVFNMFFMDTAQFSSLGTDIDLTDPVQILGIFVDFFTQPSDDGISITVTQEATAVTINGHSAAEIMAEGTDSEGDTAVMKLILIIADTRAAVVMAGAETSVEAENRPILDSIANSIVLSTPVGAPESSGDAPISQGFLLYGDVIDGSIDSSGPSVWDFVGLEGESIDIIIEPEGELDIVFDVLDESGVSILPNGEIDLSFGTEEIRGLAIPASGLYYISVRGFADATGNYTLTIVEAGGAATLPPVTGGVGTPIAYGDQVSGVVDGANPTASFSFAGLADDIVGAVITPAGDFDAVVDVVDAAGNSLLTRERDASFGPENVIVFLPEDGVYTINVYGFDGSTGSFDMQFGIPLTNVVFAAGDTLEADDEGEGHSFPFNALRSGDMVGIYVEPAEDLDVAVQVRQDGELMDGLGFDPERGFDAAIDAEEFVMLIQESGVYSFRVLNSQDDFAGNTGDYEVTLFGTPEVVFELAYGDSVDARTNPDGLIDYYIRGTVGDSMVINALPDDDSIDLIIEVLDLDENVLATIDDAFSGEAEQLVYTFASDDLVIIRISDWFGGEGNFIMSVDLQ
;
A
#
# COMPACT_ATOMS: atom_id res chain seq x y z
N MET A 1 -22.61 0.18 21.48
CA MET A 1 -23.85 0.81 20.97
C MET A 1 -23.41 1.87 19.99
N LYS A 2 -24.00 1.88 18.79
CA LYS A 2 -23.60 2.59 17.56
C LYS A 2 -22.59 1.85 16.67
N HIS A 3 -23.04 0.75 16.08
CA HIS A 3 -22.74 0.42 14.68
C HIS A 3 -24.10 0.21 14.02
N LEU A 4 -24.56 1.19 13.26
CA LEU A 4 -25.77 1.06 12.46
C LEU A 4 -25.60 1.88 11.19
N ASN A 5 -24.67 1.47 10.32
CA ASN A 5 -24.68 1.82 8.90
C ASN A 5 -24.77 0.57 8.00
N LYS A 6 -25.36 -0.52 8.53
CA LYS A 6 -25.75 -1.73 7.78
C LYS A 6 -27.22 -1.74 7.36
N HIS A 7 -27.99 -0.68 7.65
CA HIS A 7 -29.45 -0.67 7.42
C HIS A 7 -29.92 0.13 6.20
N LEU A 8 -29.12 1.06 5.66
CA LEU A 8 -29.41 1.66 4.36
C LEU A 8 -29.11 0.68 3.21
N ILE A 9 -28.01 -0.08 3.35
CA ILE A 9 -27.58 -1.17 2.45
C ILE A 9 -28.60 -2.32 2.40
N LEU A 10 -29.25 -2.65 3.51
CA LEU A 10 -30.27 -3.72 3.54
C LEU A 10 -31.60 -3.30 2.88
N LEU A 11 -31.90 -2.00 2.78
CA LEU A 11 -33.15 -1.49 2.21
C LEU A 11 -33.12 -1.38 0.68
N LEU A 12 -31.98 -1.03 0.09
CA LEU A 12 -31.76 -1.03 -1.37
C LEU A 12 -31.77 -2.46 -1.95
N LEU A 13 -31.17 -3.43 -1.27
CA LEU A 13 -31.19 -4.84 -1.68
C LEU A 13 -32.52 -5.56 -1.37
N ALA A 14 -33.21 -5.24 -0.26
CA ALA A 14 -34.47 -5.91 0.09
C ALA A 14 -35.70 -5.42 -0.69
N ALA A 15 -35.71 -4.16 -1.15
CA ALA A 15 -36.80 -3.63 -1.97
C ALA A 15 -36.77 -4.18 -3.41
N LEU A 16 -35.60 -4.55 -3.94
CA LEU A 16 -35.46 -5.18 -5.26
C LEU A 16 -35.85 -6.68 -5.28
N LEU A 17 -35.89 -7.36 -4.13
CA LEU A 17 -36.00 -8.83 -4.07
C LEU A 17 -37.36 -9.42 -3.64
N PHE A 18 -38.35 -8.62 -3.24
CA PHE A 18 -39.66 -9.16 -2.81
C PHE A 18 -40.88 -8.54 -3.51
N GLY A 19 -41.08 -8.94 -4.77
CA GLY A 19 -42.40 -8.93 -5.42
C GLY A 19 -43.08 -10.29 -5.30
N THR A 20 -44.06 -10.47 -4.38
CA THR A 20 -45.41 -11.05 -4.64
C THR A 20 -46.22 -11.43 -3.38
N VAL A 21 -47.33 -10.70 -3.20
CA VAL A 21 -48.70 -11.07 -2.76
C VAL A 21 -48.95 -12.04 -1.59
N ALA A 22 -49.61 -11.53 -0.53
CA ALA A 22 -50.68 -12.26 0.17
C ALA A 22 -51.74 -11.32 0.82
N THR A 23 -52.95 -11.35 0.26
CA THR A 23 -54.22 -10.87 0.84
C THR A 23 -54.63 -11.63 2.11
N ALA A 24 -55.16 -10.94 3.14
CA ALA A 24 -56.51 -11.22 3.73
C ALA A 24 -56.82 -10.50 5.08
N CYS A 25 -57.91 -9.74 5.05
CA CYS A 25 -59.06 -9.63 5.98
C CYS A 25 -58.95 -9.22 7.48
N GLY A 26 -59.68 -8.14 7.78
CA GLY A 26 -60.55 -7.94 8.97
C GLY A 26 -60.00 -6.94 10.00
N GLY A 27 -60.69 -5.92 10.51
CA GLY A 27 -62.08 -5.45 10.42
C GLY A 27 -62.33 -4.47 11.60
N GLU A 28 -63.25 -3.52 11.38
CA GLU A 28 -63.96 -2.65 12.37
C GLU A 28 -63.37 -1.28 12.79
N ASP A 29 -63.86 -0.26 12.05
CA ASP A 29 -64.45 1.07 12.41
C ASP A 29 -64.70 1.44 13.91
N PRO A 30 -64.84 2.74 14.31
CA PRO A 30 -65.73 3.74 13.66
C PRO A 30 -65.34 5.27 13.66
N THR A 31 -65.70 5.97 12.56
CA THR A 31 -66.57 7.19 12.37
C THR A 31 -66.40 8.44 13.32
N PRO A 32 -66.82 9.71 13.00
CA PRO A 32 -67.67 10.24 11.89
C PRO A 32 -67.23 11.61 11.21
N THR A 33 -67.42 11.81 9.88
CA THR A 33 -68.54 12.51 9.15
C THR A 33 -68.59 14.06 9.29
N PRO A 34 -69.07 14.95 8.35
CA PRO A 34 -69.60 14.83 6.95
C PRO A 34 -69.13 15.88 5.87
N ARG A 35 -69.29 15.50 4.58
CA ARG A 35 -70.06 16.07 3.42
C ARG A 35 -70.12 17.60 3.11
N PRO A 36 -70.19 18.00 1.82
CA PRO A 36 -71.41 17.89 0.94
C PRO A 36 -71.11 17.30 -0.49
N VAL A 37 -71.98 16.55 -1.21
CA VAL A 37 -73.30 16.84 -1.86
C VAL A 37 -73.16 17.92 -2.94
N ASP A 38 -73.57 17.81 -4.20
CA ASP A 38 -74.23 16.82 -5.09
C ASP A 38 -73.92 17.34 -6.53
N ASP A 39 -73.91 16.48 -7.55
CA ASP A 39 -74.97 16.45 -8.59
C ASP A 39 -74.50 15.69 -9.85
N ASP A 40 -75.41 14.85 -10.32
CA ASP A 40 -75.38 14.00 -11.51
C ASP A 40 -75.39 14.81 -12.82
N GLU A 41 -74.81 14.25 -13.89
CA GLU A 41 -75.52 13.82 -15.12
C GLU A 41 -74.52 13.56 -16.28
N GLU A 42 -74.65 12.40 -16.93
CA GLU A 42 -74.03 12.03 -18.22
C GLU A 42 -74.79 12.64 -19.44
N PRO A 43 -74.52 12.25 -20.70
CA PRO A 43 -73.32 12.36 -21.55
C PRO A 43 -73.64 13.13 -22.87
N VAL A 44 -72.73 13.14 -23.86
CA VAL A 44 -72.95 12.99 -25.34
C VAL A 44 -71.82 13.62 -26.17
N ASP A 45 -71.45 12.91 -27.24
CA ASP A 45 -70.34 13.07 -28.22
C ASP A 45 -70.22 14.38 -29.04
N GLU A 46 -68.96 14.66 -29.43
CA GLU A 46 -68.34 15.29 -30.65
C GLU A 46 -69.18 16.08 -31.70
N PRO A 47 -68.64 17.04 -32.53
CA PRO A 47 -67.29 17.01 -33.16
C PRO A 47 -66.58 18.37 -33.47
N THR A 48 -65.35 18.20 -33.99
CA THR A 48 -64.44 18.98 -34.88
C THR A 48 -64.92 20.30 -35.53
N GLU A 49 -64.04 21.32 -35.61
CA GLU A 49 -63.76 22.14 -36.82
C GLU A 49 -62.37 22.85 -36.77
N GLU A 50 -61.90 23.19 -37.97
CA GLU A 50 -60.57 23.61 -38.48
C GLU A 50 -60.10 25.06 -38.15
N PRO A 51 -58.84 25.46 -38.53
CA PRO A 51 -58.08 26.59 -37.97
C PRO A 51 -58.08 27.87 -38.82
N GLU A 52 -57.57 28.98 -38.27
CA GLU A 52 -57.20 30.21 -39.02
C GLU A 52 -56.04 31.03 -38.33
N PRO A 53 -55.37 31.97 -39.03
CA PRO A 53 -53.91 31.99 -39.16
C PRO A 53 -53.13 33.18 -38.51
N THR A 54 -51.82 33.10 -38.74
CA THR A 54 -50.62 33.89 -38.37
C THR A 54 -50.64 35.42 -38.56
N GLU A 55 -49.95 36.15 -37.67
CA GLU A 55 -49.46 37.53 -37.90
C GLU A 55 -47.92 37.66 -37.70
N GLU A 56 -47.35 38.66 -38.35
CA GLU A 56 -45.95 38.96 -38.72
C GLU A 56 -45.19 39.82 -37.65
N PRO A 57 -43.83 39.81 -37.56
CA PRO A 57 -43.09 40.42 -36.44
C PRO A 57 -42.63 41.89 -36.66
N GLU A 58 -42.42 42.63 -35.56
CA GLU A 58 -41.81 43.97 -35.51
C GLU A 58 -40.26 43.96 -35.30
N PRO A 59 -39.51 45.04 -35.65
CA PRO A 59 -38.08 44.97 -35.98
C PRO A 59 -37.09 45.24 -34.82
N THR A 60 -35.90 44.66 -35.00
CA THR A 60 -34.71 44.57 -34.13
C THR A 60 -34.03 45.92 -33.82
N ALA A 61 -33.64 46.13 -32.56
CA ALA A 61 -32.72 47.18 -32.11
C ALA A 61 -31.25 46.71 -32.16
N VAL A 62 -30.34 47.62 -32.53
CA VAL A 62 -28.89 47.38 -32.76
C VAL A 62 -28.14 47.15 -31.42
N PRO A 63 -27.21 46.19 -31.32
CA PRO A 63 -26.56 45.85 -30.06
C PRO A 63 -25.46 46.84 -29.67
N THR A 64 -25.35 47.12 -28.37
CA THR A 64 -24.24 47.83 -27.72
C THR A 64 -23.19 46.79 -27.32
N GLU A 65 -21.92 47.02 -27.63
CA GLU A 65 -20.83 46.07 -27.32
C GLU A 65 -20.65 45.93 -25.80
N GLU A 66 -20.65 44.68 -25.31
CA GLU A 66 -20.37 44.29 -23.92
C GLU A 66 -18.86 44.31 -23.62
N PRO A 67 -18.45 44.62 -22.37
CA PRO A 67 -17.05 44.62 -21.97
C PRO A 67 -16.46 43.21 -21.96
N THR A 68 -15.23 43.08 -22.45
CA THR A 68 -14.44 41.83 -22.49
C THR A 68 -14.14 41.31 -21.07
N ALA A 69 -14.46 40.04 -20.81
CA ALA A 69 -14.20 39.34 -19.55
C ALA A 69 -12.70 39.15 -19.29
N GLU A 70 -12.29 39.26 -18.01
CA GLU A 70 -10.95 38.89 -17.54
C GLU A 70 -10.72 37.37 -17.69
N PRO A 71 -9.47 36.88 -17.87
CA PRO A 71 -9.19 35.46 -18.01
C PRO A 71 -9.48 34.72 -16.69
N THR A 72 -10.49 33.84 -16.71
CA THR A 72 -10.78 32.87 -15.64
C THR A 72 -9.62 31.87 -15.53
N ALA A 73 -9.15 31.60 -14.31
CA ALA A 73 -8.18 30.53 -14.05
C ALA A 73 -8.75 29.18 -14.48
N ASP A 74 -7.89 28.29 -15.02
CA ASP A 74 -8.29 26.94 -15.41
C ASP A 74 -8.56 26.10 -14.16
N PRO A 75 -9.80 25.63 -13.91
CA PRO A 75 -10.15 24.92 -12.68
C PRO A 75 -9.51 23.53 -12.57
N SER A 76 -8.97 22.98 -13.66
CA SER A 76 -8.24 21.69 -13.66
C SER A 76 -6.73 21.84 -13.42
N ALA A 77 -6.24 23.05 -13.17
CA ALA A 77 -4.83 23.26 -12.85
C ALA A 77 -4.47 22.53 -11.54
N GLY A 78 -3.50 21.61 -11.60
CA GLY A 78 -3.09 20.80 -10.44
C GLY A 78 -3.91 19.52 -10.25
N PHE A 79 -4.63 19.07 -11.28
CA PHE A 79 -5.28 17.75 -11.24
C PHE A 79 -4.27 16.64 -11.54
N THR A 80 -4.48 15.49 -10.90
CA THR A 80 -3.85 14.21 -11.21
C THR A 80 -4.90 13.23 -11.77
N ASP A 81 -4.45 12.22 -12.51
CA ASP A 81 -5.31 11.20 -13.11
C ASP A 81 -5.45 9.99 -12.16
N PHE A 82 -6.67 9.46 -12.04
CA PHE A 82 -7.02 8.25 -11.33
C PHE A 82 -7.64 7.26 -12.32
N SER A 83 -7.19 6.01 -12.29
CA SER A 83 -7.81 4.89 -13.01
C SER A 83 -7.87 3.69 -12.08
N ASN A 84 -9.02 3.03 -12.04
CA ASN A 84 -9.22 1.81 -11.27
C ASN A 84 -10.05 0.83 -12.11
N ASP A 85 -9.43 -0.26 -12.53
CA ASP A 85 -10.02 -1.26 -13.41
C ASP A 85 -11.03 -2.15 -12.67
N VAL A 86 -10.86 -2.38 -11.37
CA VAL A 86 -11.85 -3.08 -10.51
C VAL A 86 -13.12 -2.24 -10.39
N LEU A 87 -12.96 -0.94 -10.17
CA LEU A 87 -14.04 0.05 -10.21
C LEU A 87 -14.44 0.43 -11.63
N GLY A 88 -13.83 -0.10 -12.69
CA GLY A 88 -14.04 0.28 -14.09
C GLY A 88 -14.25 1.77 -14.33
N VAL A 89 -13.38 2.61 -13.76
CA VAL A 89 -13.52 4.08 -13.83
C VAL A 89 -12.17 4.75 -14.01
N ALA A 90 -12.15 5.82 -14.81
CA ALA A 90 -11.05 6.77 -14.85
C ALA A 90 -11.58 8.20 -14.73
N LEU A 91 -10.87 9.07 -14.01
CA LEU A 91 -11.20 10.49 -13.84
C LEU A 91 -9.94 11.29 -13.46
N SER A 92 -10.03 12.61 -13.49
CA SER A 92 -8.98 13.51 -12.98
C SER A 92 -9.52 14.35 -11.82
N TYR A 93 -8.72 14.57 -10.79
CA TYR A 93 -9.11 15.30 -9.57
C TYR A 93 -7.92 16.09 -8.98
N PRO A 94 -8.14 17.10 -8.13
CA PRO A 94 -7.03 17.87 -7.53
C PRO A 94 -6.07 16.97 -6.75
N GLU A 95 -4.76 17.11 -6.97
CA GLU A 95 -3.72 16.31 -6.31
C GLU A 95 -3.76 16.39 -4.78
N ASP A 96 -4.16 17.55 -4.24
CA ASP A 96 -4.25 17.79 -2.79
C ASP A 96 -5.58 17.29 -2.16
N TRP A 97 -6.50 16.72 -2.95
CA TRP A 97 -7.76 16.18 -2.42
C TRP A 97 -7.59 14.72 -2.02
N ALA A 98 -8.27 14.34 -0.95
CA ALA A 98 -8.27 12.97 -0.47
C ALA A 98 -9.23 12.11 -1.33
N ILE A 99 -8.88 10.84 -1.53
CA ILE A 99 -9.66 9.86 -2.30
C ILE A 99 -9.75 8.55 -1.53
N GLU A 100 -10.94 7.94 -1.48
CA GLU A 100 -11.23 6.66 -0.84
C GLU A 100 -12.22 5.89 -1.71
N PHE A 101 -12.13 4.57 -1.78
CA PHE A 101 -13.12 3.73 -2.43
C PHE A 101 -13.37 2.48 -1.60
N ASP A 102 -14.55 1.88 -1.75
CA ASP A 102 -14.90 0.68 -1.00
C ASP A 102 -14.28 -0.60 -1.61
N GLU A 103 -13.99 -1.56 -0.73
CA GLU A 103 -13.34 -2.83 -1.07
C GLU A 103 -14.20 -3.74 -1.98
N LEU A 104 -15.49 -3.42 -2.13
CA LEU A 104 -16.44 -4.16 -2.98
C LEU A 104 -16.63 -3.52 -4.37
N GLY A 105 -15.92 -2.43 -4.67
CA GLY A 105 -15.95 -1.81 -5.99
C GLY A 105 -17.26 -1.07 -6.33
N SER A 106 -18.02 -0.65 -5.31
CA SER A 106 -19.36 -0.06 -5.43
C SER A 106 -19.42 1.44 -5.15
N GLU A 107 -18.41 2.02 -4.50
CA GLU A 107 -18.36 3.44 -4.13
C GLU A 107 -16.94 4.03 -4.30
N LEU A 108 -16.88 5.27 -4.79
CA LEU A 108 -15.68 6.14 -4.79
C LEU A 108 -16.04 7.48 -4.16
N LYS A 109 -15.24 7.95 -3.20
CA LYS A 109 -15.36 9.23 -2.51
C LYS A 109 -14.10 10.08 -2.75
N ILE A 110 -14.29 11.37 -3.00
CA ILE A 110 -13.21 12.36 -3.09
C ILE A 110 -13.62 13.57 -2.25
N ALA A 111 -12.72 14.11 -1.42
CA ALA A 111 -13.02 15.32 -0.67
C ALA A 111 -11.82 16.26 -0.56
N SER A 112 -12.12 17.54 -0.30
CA SER A 112 -11.12 18.59 -0.13
C SER A 112 -10.15 18.41 1.07
N SER A 113 -10.34 17.40 1.93
CA SER A 113 -9.37 16.97 2.95
C SER A 113 -9.72 15.59 3.54
N ASP A 114 -8.74 14.89 4.14
CA ASP A 114 -8.96 13.61 4.84
C ASP A 114 -9.98 13.72 5.98
N SER A 115 -9.97 14.85 6.71
CA SER A 115 -10.91 15.07 7.81
C SER A 115 -12.37 15.14 7.36
N ILE A 116 -12.61 15.53 6.11
CA ILE A 116 -13.96 15.58 5.52
C ILE A 116 -14.37 14.18 5.06
N LEU A 117 -13.46 13.40 4.47
CA LEU A 117 -13.75 12.00 4.12
C LEU A 117 -14.12 11.15 5.34
N ALA A 118 -13.44 11.37 6.48
CA ALA A 118 -13.63 10.58 7.70
C ALA A 118 -14.93 10.87 8.49
N ASP A 119 -15.69 11.92 8.15
CA ASP A 119 -16.92 12.30 8.84
C ASP A 119 -18.15 12.27 7.91
N ASP A 120 -18.83 11.11 7.90
CA ASP A 120 -20.02 10.85 7.08
C ASP A 120 -21.22 11.78 7.37
N ASN A 121 -21.18 12.63 8.42
CA ASN A 121 -22.27 13.54 8.79
C ASN A 121 -21.92 15.02 8.61
N ASN A 122 -20.72 15.33 8.10
CA ASN A 122 -20.26 16.70 7.97
C ASN A 122 -20.63 17.29 6.59
N ILE A 123 -21.16 18.52 6.57
CA ILE A 123 -21.43 19.30 5.35
C ILE A 123 -20.28 20.28 5.04
N GLU A 124 -19.24 20.36 5.87
CA GLU A 124 -18.10 21.27 5.69
C GLU A 124 -17.22 20.87 4.48
N GLY A 125 -16.81 21.88 3.71
CA GLY A 125 -15.92 21.73 2.56
C GLY A 125 -16.61 21.19 1.30
N ALA A 126 -15.86 20.49 0.44
CA ALA A 126 -16.36 19.93 -0.83
C ALA A 126 -16.13 18.41 -0.88
N VAL A 127 -17.15 17.71 -1.38
CA VAL A 127 -17.24 16.24 -1.45
C VAL A 127 -17.78 15.81 -2.81
N PHE A 128 -17.26 14.69 -3.30
CA PHE A 128 -17.65 14.03 -4.53
C PHE A 128 -17.79 12.53 -4.27
N ASN A 129 -19.03 12.05 -4.19
CA ASN A 129 -19.32 10.63 -3.99
C ASN A 129 -19.88 10.03 -5.27
N MET A 130 -19.44 8.83 -5.64
CA MET A 130 -19.86 8.15 -6.85
C MET A 130 -20.19 6.69 -6.54
N PHE A 131 -21.40 6.27 -6.88
CA PHE A 131 -21.91 4.92 -6.68
C PHE A 131 -22.05 4.22 -8.02
N PHE A 132 -21.50 3.01 -8.14
CA PHE A 132 -21.55 2.22 -9.35
C PHE A 132 -22.69 1.20 -9.33
N MET A 133 -23.29 0.96 -10.49
CA MET A 133 -24.37 -0.03 -10.63
C MET A 133 -24.42 -0.62 -12.04
N ASP A 134 -25.01 -1.81 -12.14
CA ASP A 134 -25.25 -2.48 -13.42
C ASP A 134 -26.57 -2.00 -14.03
N THR A 135 -26.58 -1.68 -15.33
CA THR A 135 -27.78 -1.15 -16.01
C THR A 135 -28.91 -2.19 -16.13
N ALA A 136 -28.62 -3.49 -16.02
CA ALA A 136 -29.63 -4.55 -15.93
C ALA A 136 -30.50 -4.40 -14.68
N GLN A 137 -29.98 -3.81 -13.59
CA GLN A 137 -30.75 -3.52 -12.40
C GLN A 137 -31.84 -2.48 -12.66
N PHE A 138 -31.71 -1.63 -13.69
CA PHE A 138 -32.74 -0.65 -14.04
C PHE A 138 -34.08 -1.29 -14.44
N SER A 139 -34.05 -2.50 -14.97
CA SER A 139 -35.27 -3.25 -15.31
C SER A 139 -36.16 -3.55 -14.09
N SER A 140 -35.61 -3.48 -12.89
CA SER A 140 -36.34 -3.66 -11.63
C SER A 140 -37.00 -2.36 -11.12
N LEU A 141 -36.64 -1.19 -11.66
CA LEU A 141 -37.06 0.12 -11.15
C LEU A 141 -38.49 0.51 -11.58
N GLY A 142 -39.09 -0.21 -12.54
CA GLY A 142 -40.49 -0.02 -12.95
C GLY A 142 -40.75 -0.32 -14.41
N THR A 143 -41.96 -0.75 -14.76
CA THR A 143 -42.31 -1.15 -16.14
C THR A 143 -42.67 0.01 -17.08
N ASP A 144 -42.82 1.23 -16.54
CA ASP A 144 -43.30 2.41 -17.28
C ASP A 144 -42.18 3.46 -17.51
N ILE A 145 -40.91 3.10 -17.25
CA ILE A 145 -39.76 4.01 -17.33
C ILE A 145 -38.99 3.76 -18.63
N ASP A 146 -38.68 4.83 -19.36
CA ASP A 146 -37.76 4.74 -20.50
C ASP A 146 -36.32 4.63 -19.98
N LEU A 147 -35.79 3.40 -19.95
CA LEU A 147 -34.43 3.11 -19.48
C LEU A 147 -33.32 3.63 -20.41
N THR A 148 -33.68 4.27 -21.53
CA THR A 148 -32.74 4.95 -22.41
C THR A 148 -32.67 6.46 -22.15
N ASP A 149 -33.57 6.99 -21.31
CA ASP A 149 -33.63 8.40 -20.95
C ASP A 149 -32.98 8.64 -19.56
N PRO A 150 -31.76 9.21 -19.50
CA PRO A 150 -31.07 9.42 -18.23
C PRO A 150 -31.82 10.38 -17.29
N VAL A 151 -32.68 11.27 -17.81
CA VAL A 151 -33.47 12.20 -16.98
C VAL A 151 -34.55 11.44 -16.20
N GLN A 152 -35.22 10.47 -16.84
CA GLN A 152 -36.24 9.66 -16.17
C GLN A 152 -35.62 8.74 -15.11
N ILE A 153 -34.44 8.18 -15.37
CA ILE A 153 -33.73 7.34 -14.40
C ILE A 153 -33.23 8.18 -13.23
N LEU A 154 -32.62 9.35 -13.48
CA LEU A 154 -32.18 10.26 -12.42
C LEU A 154 -33.34 10.68 -11.51
N GLY A 155 -34.54 10.86 -12.05
CA GLY A 155 -35.75 11.16 -11.27
C GLY A 155 -36.06 10.12 -10.19
N ILE A 156 -35.78 8.83 -10.44
CA ILE A 156 -35.98 7.74 -9.46
C ILE A 156 -35.01 7.91 -8.28
N PHE A 157 -33.75 8.21 -8.58
CA PHE A 157 -32.73 8.44 -7.56
C PHE A 157 -33.02 9.70 -6.76
N VAL A 158 -33.48 10.77 -7.42
CA VAL A 158 -33.95 11.99 -6.75
C VAL A 158 -35.08 11.71 -5.78
N ASP A 159 -36.09 10.93 -6.19
CA ASP A 159 -37.19 10.53 -5.31
C ASP A 159 -36.72 9.69 -4.12
N PHE A 160 -35.63 8.94 -4.27
CA PHE A 160 -34.99 8.22 -3.17
C PHE A 160 -34.25 9.17 -2.23
N PHE A 161 -33.40 10.06 -2.75
CA PHE A 161 -32.57 10.97 -1.95
C PHE A 161 -33.37 12.08 -1.24
N THR A 162 -34.52 12.46 -1.79
CA THR A 162 -35.40 13.48 -1.19
C THR A 162 -36.39 12.90 -0.17
N GLN A 163 -36.39 11.57 0.04
CA GLN A 163 -37.18 10.98 1.13
C GLN A 163 -36.61 11.37 2.49
N PRO A 164 -37.48 11.55 3.52
CA PRO A 164 -37.00 11.84 4.87
C PRO A 164 -36.08 10.72 5.38
N SER A 165 -34.84 11.08 5.72
CA SER A 165 -33.86 10.17 6.32
C SER A 165 -33.89 10.24 7.86
N ASP A 166 -33.47 9.18 8.54
CA ASP A 166 -33.31 9.15 10.00
C ASP A 166 -32.03 9.87 10.47
N ASP A 167 -31.14 10.24 9.53
CA ASP A 167 -29.82 10.84 9.78
C ASP A 167 -29.86 12.38 9.87
N GLY A 168 -31.05 12.98 9.69
CA GLY A 168 -31.25 14.41 9.94
C GLY A 168 -30.82 15.35 8.80
N ILE A 169 -30.40 14.81 7.66
CA ILE A 169 -30.12 15.57 6.44
C ILE A 169 -31.37 15.60 5.55
N SER A 170 -31.76 16.79 5.11
CA SER A 170 -32.87 17.02 4.19
C SER A 170 -32.37 17.54 2.85
N ILE A 171 -32.79 16.92 1.76
CA ILE A 171 -32.40 17.28 0.40
C ILE A 171 -33.61 17.84 -0.34
N THR A 172 -33.46 19.01 -0.96
CA THR A 172 -34.49 19.66 -1.76
C THR A 172 -33.94 20.01 -3.14
N VAL A 173 -34.56 19.47 -4.19
CA VAL A 173 -34.22 19.81 -5.57
C VAL A 173 -34.63 21.25 -5.88
N THR A 174 -33.74 22.00 -6.55
CA THR A 174 -33.95 23.42 -6.87
C THR A 174 -34.29 23.69 -8.33
N GLN A 175 -34.06 22.70 -9.21
CA GLN A 175 -34.23 22.83 -10.67
C GLN A 175 -34.76 21.53 -11.29
N GLU A 176 -35.29 21.59 -12.50
CA GLU A 176 -35.64 20.38 -13.27
C GLU A 176 -34.38 19.66 -13.75
N ALA A 177 -34.41 18.32 -13.79
CA ALA A 177 -33.31 17.52 -14.32
C ALA A 177 -33.07 17.82 -15.81
N THR A 178 -31.80 17.89 -16.20
CA THR A 178 -31.38 18.21 -17.57
C THR A 178 -30.48 17.11 -18.12
N ALA A 179 -30.72 16.68 -19.36
CA ALA A 179 -29.86 15.74 -20.06
C ALA A 179 -28.54 16.43 -20.48
N VAL A 180 -27.42 15.77 -20.23
CA VAL A 180 -26.06 16.23 -20.54
C VAL A 180 -25.23 15.10 -21.16
N THR A 181 -23.97 15.39 -21.48
CA THR A 181 -23.01 14.40 -21.98
C THR A 181 -21.72 14.59 -21.22
N ILE A 182 -21.22 13.51 -20.60
CA ILE A 182 -19.96 13.49 -19.84
C ILE A 182 -19.03 12.53 -20.55
N ASN A 183 -17.94 13.03 -21.13
CA ASN A 183 -16.94 12.25 -21.88
C ASN A 183 -17.50 11.23 -22.88
N GLY A 184 -18.62 11.58 -23.54
CA GLY A 184 -19.28 10.73 -24.53
C GLY A 184 -20.30 9.74 -23.96
N HIS A 185 -20.44 9.65 -22.65
CA HIS A 185 -21.50 8.91 -21.97
C HIS A 185 -22.81 9.71 -21.91
N SER A 186 -23.94 9.01 -22.00
CA SER A 186 -25.27 9.62 -21.83
C SER A 186 -25.48 9.93 -20.35
N ALA A 187 -25.84 11.17 -20.02
CA ALA A 187 -25.94 11.58 -18.62
C ALA A 187 -27.12 12.54 -18.38
N ALA A 188 -27.49 12.70 -17.12
CA ALA A 188 -28.40 13.75 -16.66
C ALA A 188 -27.88 14.35 -15.36
N GLU A 189 -28.16 15.63 -15.13
CA GLU A 189 -27.80 16.32 -13.89
C GLU A 189 -28.97 17.12 -13.33
N ILE A 190 -28.94 17.36 -12.01
CA ILE A 190 -29.91 18.19 -11.30
C ILE A 190 -29.27 18.85 -10.08
N MET A 191 -29.65 20.09 -9.80
CA MET A 191 -29.19 20.83 -8.62
C MET A 191 -30.14 20.61 -7.43
N ALA A 192 -29.55 20.47 -6.25
CA ALA A 192 -30.25 20.32 -4.98
C ALA A 192 -29.57 21.13 -3.88
N GLU A 193 -30.33 21.42 -2.83
CA GLU A 193 -29.86 22.02 -1.58
C GLU A 193 -30.01 20.99 -0.46
N GLY A 194 -28.95 20.81 0.33
CA GLY A 194 -28.92 19.97 1.52
C GLY A 194 -29.01 20.83 2.78
N THR A 195 -29.69 20.36 3.81
CA THR A 195 -29.66 20.97 5.15
C THR A 195 -29.59 19.90 6.21
N ASP A 196 -28.61 19.97 7.10
CA ASP A 196 -28.45 19.01 8.20
C ASP A 196 -29.29 19.36 9.45
N SER A 197 -29.09 18.58 10.51
CA SER A 197 -29.79 18.75 11.78
C SER A 197 -29.32 19.95 12.62
N GLU A 198 -28.15 20.52 12.31
CA GLU A 198 -27.56 21.69 12.96
C GLU A 198 -27.95 23.00 12.25
N GLY A 199 -28.44 22.89 11.01
CA GLY A 199 -28.92 23.98 10.17
C GLY A 199 -27.89 24.44 9.13
N ASP A 200 -26.79 23.70 8.96
CA ASP A 200 -25.79 23.96 7.94
C ASP A 200 -26.31 23.52 6.58
N THR A 201 -25.87 24.23 5.54
CA THR A 201 -26.47 24.13 4.20
C THR A 201 -25.42 23.89 3.15
N ALA A 202 -25.70 22.99 2.22
CA ALA A 202 -24.85 22.71 1.06
C ALA A 202 -25.62 22.85 -0.25
N VAL A 203 -24.87 23.15 -1.31
CA VAL A 203 -25.35 23.08 -2.69
C VAL A 203 -24.76 21.83 -3.32
N MET A 204 -25.63 20.97 -3.85
CA MET A 204 -25.28 19.68 -4.43
C MET A 204 -25.70 19.61 -5.89
N LYS A 205 -24.94 18.86 -6.67
CA LYS A 205 -25.30 18.41 -8.00
C LYS A 205 -25.37 16.89 -7.99
N LEU A 206 -26.54 16.35 -8.33
CA LEU A 206 -26.73 14.92 -8.55
C LEU A 206 -26.58 14.66 -10.05
N ILE A 207 -25.77 13.67 -10.42
CA ILE A 207 -25.49 13.32 -11.82
C ILE A 207 -25.70 11.82 -11.99
N LEU A 208 -26.40 11.41 -13.04
CA LEU A 208 -26.43 10.04 -13.50
C LEU A 208 -25.62 9.95 -14.78
N ILE A 209 -24.66 9.03 -14.84
CA ILE A 209 -23.84 8.72 -16.03
C ILE A 209 -24.16 7.29 -16.45
N ILE A 210 -24.50 7.08 -17.72
CA ILE A 210 -24.87 5.77 -18.28
C ILE A 210 -23.89 5.40 -19.40
N ALA A 211 -23.23 4.26 -19.22
CA ALA A 211 -22.48 3.50 -20.21
C ALA A 211 -23.26 2.21 -20.59
N ASP A 212 -22.72 1.38 -21.48
CA ASP A 212 -23.45 0.25 -22.08
C ASP A 212 -24.08 -0.70 -21.04
N THR A 213 -23.27 -1.29 -20.17
CA THR A 213 -23.73 -2.21 -19.11
C THR A 213 -23.65 -1.60 -17.71
N ARG A 214 -23.22 -0.34 -17.59
CA ARG A 214 -22.86 0.26 -16.32
C ARG A 214 -23.36 1.68 -16.17
N ALA A 215 -23.69 2.07 -14.96
CA ALA A 215 -24.02 3.44 -14.62
C ALA A 215 -23.31 3.88 -13.34
N ALA A 216 -23.14 5.19 -13.21
CA ALA A 216 -22.66 5.83 -12.00
C ALA A 216 -23.63 6.91 -11.55
N VAL A 217 -23.97 6.92 -10.27
CA VAL A 217 -24.71 8.02 -9.62
C VAL A 217 -23.72 8.82 -8.80
N VAL A 218 -23.54 10.08 -9.18
CA VAL A 218 -22.60 11.01 -8.55
C VAL A 218 -23.37 12.02 -7.70
N MET A 219 -22.87 12.28 -6.51
CA MET A 219 -23.27 13.36 -5.62
C MET A 219 -22.08 14.28 -5.38
N ALA A 220 -22.09 15.45 -6.03
CA ALA A 220 -21.02 16.43 -5.95
C ALA A 220 -21.51 17.71 -5.24
N GLY A 221 -21.05 17.93 -4.02
CA GLY A 221 -21.58 18.97 -3.14
C GLY A 221 -20.50 19.76 -2.42
N ALA A 222 -20.85 20.98 -2.05
CA ALA A 222 -20.03 21.80 -1.17
C ALA A 222 -20.90 22.63 -0.22
N GLU A 223 -20.36 22.97 0.95
CA GLU A 223 -20.98 23.91 1.87
C GLU A 223 -21.30 25.23 1.14
N THR A 224 -22.46 25.81 1.44
CA THR A 224 -22.94 27.03 0.76
C THR A 224 -21.95 28.20 0.84
N SER A 225 -21.13 28.25 1.90
CA SER A 225 -20.12 29.29 2.09
C SER A 225 -18.93 29.19 1.12
N VAL A 226 -18.57 27.99 0.66
CA VAL A 226 -17.42 27.71 -0.22
C VAL A 226 -17.82 27.18 -1.61
N GLU A 227 -19.12 27.01 -1.86
CA GLU A 227 -19.64 26.47 -3.12
C GLU A 227 -19.19 27.24 -4.37
N ALA A 228 -19.17 28.58 -4.32
CA ALA A 228 -18.81 29.38 -5.48
C ALA A 228 -17.36 29.14 -5.96
N GLU A 229 -16.48 28.70 -5.04
CA GLU A 229 -15.09 28.35 -5.32
C GLU A 229 -14.95 26.89 -5.76
N ASN A 230 -15.72 25.97 -5.16
CA ASN A 230 -15.59 24.53 -5.39
C ASN A 230 -16.41 24.00 -6.56
N ARG A 231 -17.51 24.66 -6.96
CA ARG A 231 -18.35 24.20 -8.09
C ARG A 231 -17.56 23.98 -9.38
N PRO A 232 -16.69 24.90 -9.85
CA PRO A 232 -15.92 24.67 -11.06
C PRO A 232 -14.97 23.47 -10.95
N ILE A 233 -14.45 23.18 -9.76
CA ILE A 233 -13.57 22.02 -9.49
C ILE A 233 -14.39 20.73 -9.56
N LEU A 234 -15.49 20.65 -8.82
CA LEU A 234 -16.41 19.51 -8.81
C LEU A 234 -16.97 19.22 -10.21
N ASP A 235 -17.30 20.25 -10.98
CA ASP A 235 -17.74 20.11 -12.36
C ASP A 235 -16.60 19.61 -13.28
N SER A 236 -15.35 20.00 -13.01
CA SER A 236 -14.20 19.49 -13.76
C SER A 236 -13.93 18.02 -13.48
N ILE A 237 -14.03 17.59 -12.21
CA ILE A 237 -13.97 16.18 -11.82
C ILE A 237 -15.09 15.40 -12.54
N ALA A 238 -16.34 15.84 -12.42
CA ALA A 238 -17.47 15.18 -13.07
C ALA A 238 -17.29 15.04 -14.58
N ASN A 239 -16.83 16.11 -15.25
CA ASN A 239 -16.64 16.11 -16.71
C ASN A 239 -15.46 15.25 -17.17
N SER A 240 -14.57 14.81 -16.27
CA SER A 240 -13.43 13.95 -16.57
C SER A 240 -13.74 12.45 -16.48
N ILE A 241 -14.92 12.07 -15.95
CA ILE A 241 -15.27 10.66 -15.73
C ILE A 241 -15.38 9.89 -17.04
N VAL A 242 -14.73 8.74 -17.10
CA VAL A 242 -14.88 7.70 -18.11
C VAL A 242 -15.27 6.41 -17.41
N LEU A 243 -16.40 5.81 -17.80
CA LEU A 243 -16.83 4.51 -17.29
C LEU A 243 -16.39 3.40 -18.26
N SER A 244 -15.72 2.40 -17.71
CA SER A 244 -15.34 1.15 -18.38
C SER A 244 -16.03 -0.05 -17.72
N THR A 245 -15.89 -1.22 -18.35
CA THR A 245 -16.32 -2.49 -17.77
C THR A 245 -15.39 -2.84 -16.61
N PRO A 246 -15.92 -3.01 -15.38
CA PRO A 246 -15.10 -3.39 -14.23
C PRO A 246 -14.55 -4.81 -14.40
N VAL A 247 -13.29 -5.01 -14.02
CA VAL A 247 -12.60 -6.30 -13.98
C VAL A 247 -13.08 -7.09 -12.76
N GLY A 248 -13.42 -8.37 -12.94
CA GLY A 248 -13.79 -9.25 -11.83
C GLY A 248 -15.25 -9.13 -11.33
N ALA A 249 -16.13 -8.41 -12.05
CA ALA A 249 -17.54 -8.39 -11.73
C ALA A 249 -18.14 -9.81 -11.82
N PRO A 250 -18.94 -10.28 -10.84
CA PRO A 250 -19.49 -11.64 -10.87
C PRO A 250 -20.46 -11.80 -12.04
N GLU A 251 -19.97 -12.36 -13.14
CA GLU A 251 -20.81 -12.88 -14.22
C GLU A 251 -21.62 -14.05 -13.63
N SER A 252 -22.95 -13.96 -13.63
CA SER A 252 -23.81 -15.06 -13.18
C SER A 252 -23.82 -16.19 -14.22
N SER A 253 -22.68 -16.82 -14.45
CA SER A 253 -22.60 -18.07 -15.19
C SER A 253 -23.02 -19.20 -14.25
N GLY A 254 -24.02 -19.98 -14.65
CA GLY A 254 -24.69 -20.96 -13.79
C GLY A 254 -23.87 -22.20 -13.42
N ASP A 255 -22.55 -22.17 -13.56
CA ASP A 255 -21.61 -23.26 -13.26
C ASP A 255 -20.44 -22.82 -12.35
N ALA A 256 -20.40 -21.56 -11.90
CA ALA A 256 -19.36 -21.05 -11.01
C ALA A 256 -19.44 -21.68 -9.60
N PRO A 257 -18.29 -21.95 -8.94
CA PRO A 257 -18.25 -22.36 -7.54
C PRO A 257 -18.97 -21.37 -6.61
N ILE A 258 -19.71 -21.87 -5.62
CA ILE A 258 -20.33 -21.01 -4.60
C ILE A 258 -19.26 -20.59 -3.59
N SER A 259 -18.78 -19.35 -3.70
CA SER A 259 -17.82 -18.77 -2.75
C SER A 259 -18.44 -18.55 -1.35
N GLN A 260 -17.60 -18.67 -0.33
CA GLN A 260 -17.88 -18.40 1.09
C GLN A 260 -17.49 -16.97 1.48
N GLY A 261 -16.66 -16.30 0.68
CA GLY A 261 -16.23 -14.92 0.88
C GLY A 261 -15.15 -14.52 -0.13
N PHE A 262 -15.01 -13.21 -0.29
CA PHE A 262 -14.02 -12.59 -1.16
C PHE A 262 -12.72 -12.33 -0.38
N LEU A 263 -11.57 -12.53 -1.04
CA LEU A 263 -10.24 -12.33 -0.48
C LEU A 263 -9.50 -11.20 -1.20
N LEU A 264 -8.72 -10.45 -0.43
CA LEU A 264 -7.72 -9.48 -0.88
C LEU A 264 -6.32 -10.03 -0.68
N TYR A 265 -5.36 -9.54 -1.46
CA TYR A 265 -3.94 -9.83 -1.23
C TYR A 265 -3.51 -9.30 0.15
N GLY A 266 -2.80 -10.12 0.91
CA GLY A 266 -2.48 -9.89 2.32
C GLY A 266 -3.43 -10.57 3.31
N ASP A 267 -4.58 -11.09 2.86
CA ASP A 267 -5.54 -11.71 3.75
C ASP A 267 -5.02 -13.01 4.35
N VAL A 268 -5.28 -13.18 5.65
CA VAL A 268 -5.13 -14.43 6.40
C VAL A 268 -6.47 -14.76 7.02
N ILE A 269 -7.09 -15.86 6.59
CA ILE A 269 -8.46 -16.23 6.96
C ILE A 269 -8.55 -17.63 7.55
N ASP A 270 -9.41 -17.79 8.54
CA ASP A 270 -9.78 -19.09 9.10
C ASP A 270 -10.89 -19.73 8.25
N GLY A 271 -10.58 -20.89 7.66
CA GLY A 271 -11.50 -21.70 6.88
C GLY A 271 -11.90 -23.01 7.57
N SER A 272 -12.99 -23.62 7.10
CA SER A 272 -13.44 -24.93 7.58
C SER A 272 -14.02 -25.76 6.44
N ILE A 273 -13.57 -27.01 6.34
CA ILE A 273 -14.14 -28.03 5.47
C ILE A 273 -15.12 -28.87 6.29
N ASP A 274 -16.37 -28.96 5.82
CA ASP A 274 -17.39 -29.80 6.42
C ASP A 274 -18.02 -30.78 5.39
N SER A 275 -19.04 -31.51 5.81
CA SER A 275 -19.70 -32.51 4.96
C SER A 275 -20.51 -31.94 3.79
N SER A 276 -20.59 -30.61 3.64
CA SER A 276 -21.38 -29.94 2.60
C SER A 276 -20.62 -29.78 1.28
N GLY A 277 -19.29 -29.89 1.27
CA GLY A 277 -18.46 -29.76 0.09
C GLY A 277 -17.14 -29.05 0.35
N PRO A 278 -16.41 -28.65 -0.72
CA PRO A 278 -15.22 -27.82 -0.59
C PRO A 278 -15.56 -26.47 0.04
N SER A 279 -14.60 -25.92 0.76
CA SER A 279 -14.57 -24.52 1.18
C SER A 279 -13.98 -23.70 0.03
N VAL A 280 -14.69 -22.68 -0.42
CA VAL A 280 -14.35 -21.94 -1.65
C VAL A 280 -14.28 -20.46 -1.34
N TRP A 281 -13.25 -19.79 -1.83
CA TRP A 281 -13.05 -18.35 -1.71
C TRP A 281 -12.82 -17.75 -3.08
N ASP A 282 -13.26 -16.53 -3.32
CA ASP A 282 -13.04 -15.81 -4.58
C ASP A 282 -12.09 -14.63 -4.39
N PHE A 283 -11.30 -14.32 -5.42
CA PHE A 283 -10.41 -13.17 -5.45
C PHE A 283 -10.34 -12.62 -6.87
N VAL A 284 -9.98 -11.34 -7.03
CA VAL A 284 -9.70 -10.78 -8.35
C VAL A 284 -8.22 -10.92 -8.62
N GLY A 285 -7.90 -11.54 -9.75
CA GLY A 285 -6.54 -11.55 -10.27
C GLY A 285 -6.38 -10.64 -11.49
N LEU A 286 -5.19 -10.10 -11.69
CA LEU A 286 -4.77 -9.26 -12.82
C LEU A 286 -3.80 -10.02 -13.73
N GLU A 287 -3.96 -9.89 -15.06
CA GLU A 287 -3.12 -10.54 -16.05
C GLU A 287 -1.63 -10.23 -15.82
N GLY A 288 -0.83 -11.28 -15.68
CA GLY A 288 0.61 -11.18 -15.54
C GLY A 288 1.12 -10.98 -14.12
N GLU A 289 0.24 -10.79 -13.14
CA GLU A 289 0.65 -10.79 -11.73
C GLU A 289 0.95 -12.23 -11.26
N SER A 290 1.76 -12.34 -10.23
CA SER A 290 2.10 -13.62 -9.60
C SER A 290 1.63 -13.58 -8.15
N ILE A 291 1.05 -14.68 -7.66
CA ILE A 291 0.52 -14.76 -6.29
C ILE A 291 1.02 -16.00 -5.55
N ASP A 292 1.14 -15.89 -4.24
CA ASP A 292 1.32 -17.03 -3.36
C ASP A 292 0.01 -17.36 -2.65
N ILE A 293 -0.32 -18.64 -2.58
CA ILE A 293 -1.43 -19.15 -1.77
C ILE A 293 -0.87 -20.22 -0.84
N ILE A 294 -1.05 -20.02 0.46
CA ILE A 294 -0.56 -20.90 1.52
C ILE A 294 -1.76 -21.35 2.35
N ILE A 295 -1.93 -22.66 2.52
CA ILE A 295 -3.05 -23.24 3.27
C ILE A 295 -2.49 -24.18 4.34
N GLU A 296 -2.64 -23.78 5.60
CA GLU A 296 -2.16 -24.53 6.76
C GLU A 296 -3.31 -25.32 7.41
N PRO A 297 -3.26 -26.67 7.44
CA PRO A 297 -4.28 -27.46 8.12
C PRO A 297 -4.18 -27.34 9.65
N GLU A 298 -5.33 -27.24 10.33
CA GLU A 298 -5.37 -27.44 11.78
C GLU A 298 -5.36 -28.94 12.13
N GLY A 299 -4.36 -29.37 12.90
CA GLY A 299 -4.30 -30.72 13.46
C GLY A 299 -3.82 -31.78 12.47
N GLU A 300 -4.67 -32.76 12.16
CA GLU A 300 -4.33 -33.90 11.30
C GLU A 300 -5.18 -33.89 10.01
N LEU A 301 -5.66 -32.70 9.61
CA LEU A 301 -6.37 -32.52 8.35
C LEU A 301 -5.39 -32.66 7.19
N ASP A 302 -5.82 -33.37 6.14
CA ASP A 302 -5.09 -33.62 4.90
C ASP A 302 -5.82 -32.82 3.81
N ILE A 303 -5.17 -31.79 3.27
CA ILE A 303 -5.80 -30.79 2.38
C ILE A 303 -5.48 -31.10 0.93
N VAL A 304 -6.47 -30.83 0.08
CA VAL A 304 -6.29 -30.73 -1.36
C VAL A 304 -6.88 -29.40 -1.80
N PHE A 305 -6.13 -28.59 -2.54
CA PHE A 305 -6.66 -27.33 -3.08
C PHE A 305 -6.42 -27.15 -4.58
N ASP A 306 -7.22 -26.28 -5.17
CA ASP A 306 -7.15 -25.89 -6.58
C ASP A 306 -7.41 -24.38 -6.73
N VAL A 307 -6.92 -23.80 -7.82
CA VAL A 307 -7.23 -22.43 -8.22
C VAL A 307 -7.95 -22.47 -9.56
N LEU A 308 -9.16 -21.95 -9.60
CA LEU A 308 -10.08 -22.03 -10.73
C LEU A 308 -10.31 -20.64 -11.33
N ASP A 309 -10.42 -20.55 -12.65
CA ASP A 309 -10.85 -19.34 -13.35
C ASP A 309 -12.36 -19.08 -13.18
N GLU A 310 -12.84 -17.97 -13.75
CA GLU A 310 -14.26 -17.58 -13.76
C GLU A 310 -15.20 -18.64 -14.35
N SER A 311 -14.68 -19.57 -15.15
CA SER A 311 -15.41 -20.68 -15.77
C SER A 311 -15.34 -21.98 -14.95
N GLY A 312 -14.69 -21.96 -13.78
CA GLY A 312 -14.49 -23.12 -12.91
C GLY A 312 -13.42 -24.09 -13.43
N VAL A 313 -12.55 -23.65 -14.33
CA VAL A 313 -11.45 -24.46 -14.88
C VAL A 313 -10.18 -24.18 -14.08
N SER A 314 -9.49 -25.25 -13.67
CA SER A 314 -8.21 -25.11 -12.96
C SER A 314 -7.18 -24.39 -13.82
N ILE A 315 -6.53 -23.38 -13.24
CA ILE A 315 -5.37 -22.69 -13.82
C ILE A 315 -4.04 -23.32 -13.39
N LEU A 316 -4.08 -24.29 -12.49
CA LEU A 316 -2.90 -24.99 -12.03
C LEU A 316 -2.41 -26.01 -13.08
N PRO A 317 -1.09 -26.12 -13.35
CA PRO A 317 -0.56 -27.01 -14.40
C PRO A 317 -0.95 -28.49 -14.27
N ASN A 318 -1.17 -28.96 -13.03
CA ASN A 318 -1.52 -30.34 -12.73
C ASN A 318 -2.96 -30.50 -12.19
N GLY A 319 -3.77 -29.44 -12.21
CA GLY A 319 -5.01 -29.39 -11.44
C GLY A 319 -4.70 -29.20 -9.96
N GLU A 320 -5.24 -30.06 -9.11
CA GLU A 320 -5.15 -29.90 -7.66
C GLU A 320 -3.72 -30.11 -7.08
N ILE A 321 -3.45 -29.45 -5.95
CA ILE A 321 -2.27 -29.64 -5.10
C ILE A 321 -2.64 -30.48 -3.88
N ASP A 322 -1.81 -31.47 -3.58
CA ASP A 322 -1.93 -32.41 -2.45
C ASP A 322 -0.52 -32.80 -1.99
N LEU A 323 -0.07 -32.21 -0.87
CA LEU A 323 1.21 -32.54 -0.21
C LEU A 323 1.00 -33.40 1.05
N SER A 324 -0.16 -34.05 1.18
CA SER A 324 -0.59 -34.87 2.32
C SER A 324 -0.95 -34.09 3.60
N PHE A 325 -0.32 -34.36 4.76
CA PHE A 325 -0.73 -33.79 6.05
C PHE A 325 0.02 -32.48 6.39
N GLY A 326 0.49 -31.76 5.37
CA GLY A 326 1.39 -30.62 5.51
C GLY A 326 0.70 -29.30 5.19
N THR A 327 1.49 -28.22 5.15
CA THR A 327 1.05 -26.96 4.56
C THR A 327 0.99 -27.14 3.05
N GLU A 328 -0.17 -26.80 2.48
CA GLU A 328 -0.41 -26.88 1.06
C GLU A 328 -0.18 -25.49 0.47
N GLU A 329 0.82 -25.35 -0.38
CA GLU A 329 1.17 -24.05 -0.95
C GLU A 329 1.40 -24.11 -2.46
N ILE A 330 1.16 -22.97 -3.10
CA ILE A 330 1.70 -22.63 -4.42
C ILE A 330 2.34 -21.25 -4.32
N ARG A 331 3.57 -21.16 -4.82
CA ARG A 331 4.34 -19.93 -4.89
C ARG A 331 4.44 -19.46 -6.33
N GLY A 332 4.37 -18.15 -6.58
CA GLY A 332 4.54 -17.57 -7.91
C GLY A 332 3.49 -18.03 -8.93
N LEU A 333 2.23 -18.22 -8.50
CA LEU A 333 1.15 -18.57 -9.42
C LEU A 333 0.84 -17.38 -10.34
N ALA A 334 1.30 -17.45 -11.59
CA ALA A 334 1.01 -16.45 -12.60
C ALA A 334 -0.48 -16.44 -12.97
N ILE A 335 -1.12 -15.28 -12.88
CA ILE A 335 -2.50 -15.07 -13.26
C ILE A 335 -2.58 -14.86 -14.79
N PRO A 336 -3.27 -15.77 -15.52
CA PRO A 336 -3.22 -15.79 -16.98
C PRO A 336 -4.03 -14.69 -17.67
N ALA A 337 -4.98 -14.07 -16.97
CA ALA A 337 -5.83 -12.99 -17.47
C ALA A 337 -6.46 -12.23 -16.30
N SER A 338 -6.73 -10.93 -16.46
CA SER A 338 -7.44 -10.19 -15.42
C SER A 338 -8.88 -10.69 -15.31
N GLY A 339 -9.33 -11.05 -14.11
CA GLY A 339 -10.64 -11.65 -13.91
C GLY A 339 -10.90 -12.16 -12.50
N LEU A 340 -12.05 -12.79 -12.31
CA LEU A 340 -12.43 -13.44 -11.05
C LEU A 340 -11.86 -14.86 -11.00
N TYR A 341 -11.27 -15.23 -9.88
CA TYR A 341 -10.71 -16.55 -9.62
C TYR A 341 -11.27 -17.12 -8.32
N TYR A 342 -11.16 -18.45 -8.16
CA TYR A 342 -11.63 -19.17 -6.99
C TYR A 342 -10.54 -20.08 -6.43
N ILE A 343 -10.31 -20.01 -5.12
CA ILE A 343 -9.53 -21.00 -4.37
C ILE A 343 -10.49 -22.04 -3.81
N SER A 344 -10.37 -23.29 -4.23
CA SER A 344 -11.21 -24.40 -3.77
C SER A 344 -10.40 -25.33 -2.86
N VAL A 345 -10.74 -25.38 -1.58
CA VAL A 345 -10.07 -26.18 -0.54
C VAL A 345 -10.97 -27.33 -0.10
N ARG A 346 -10.47 -28.57 -0.13
CA ARG A 346 -11.20 -29.77 0.30
C ARG A 346 -10.32 -30.72 1.10
N GLY A 347 -10.93 -31.57 1.92
CA GLY A 347 -10.20 -32.63 2.60
C GLY A 347 -9.91 -33.81 1.68
N PHE A 348 -8.72 -34.39 1.79
CA PHE A 348 -8.41 -35.66 1.15
C PHE A 348 -9.32 -36.77 1.70
N ALA A 349 -9.86 -37.59 0.80
CA ALA A 349 -10.79 -38.68 1.14
C ALA A 349 -11.98 -38.25 2.03
N ASP A 350 -12.53 -37.06 1.77
CA ASP A 350 -13.66 -36.45 2.51
C ASP A 350 -13.34 -36.11 3.98
N ALA A 351 -12.06 -35.85 4.29
CA ALA A 351 -11.67 -35.33 5.60
C ALA A 351 -12.33 -33.97 5.89
N THR A 352 -12.61 -33.71 7.17
CA THR A 352 -13.19 -32.45 7.65
C THR A 352 -12.33 -31.87 8.76
N GLY A 353 -12.25 -30.56 8.84
CA GLY A 353 -11.36 -29.84 9.75
C GLY A 353 -11.26 -28.37 9.38
N ASN A 354 -10.52 -27.62 10.21
CA ASN A 354 -10.25 -26.22 9.97
C ASN A 354 -8.88 -26.06 9.31
N TYR A 355 -8.66 -24.89 8.74
CA TYR A 355 -7.39 -24.50 8.15
C TYR A 355 -7.25 -22.98 8.19
N THR A 356 -6.03 -22.48 8.03
CA THR A 356 -5.75 -21.07 7.75
C THR A 356 -5.38 -20.94 6.28
N LEU A 357 -5.93 -19.97 5.56
CA LEU A 357 -5.56 -19.65 4.18
C LEU A 357 -4.97 -18.25 4.13
N THR A 358 -3.84 -18.14 3.46
CA THR A 358 -3.16 -16.88 3.15
C THR A 358 -3.10 -16.73 1.63
N ILE A 359 -3.41 -15.54 1.13
CA ILE A 359 -3.16 -15.14 -0.26
C ILE A 359 -2.38 -13.84 -0.26
N VAL A 360 -1.24 -13.81 -0.95
CA VAL A 360 -0.38 -12.62 -1.07
C VAL A 360 0.14 -12.50 -2.50
N GLU A 361 0.61 -11.32 -2.89
CA GLU A 361 1.41 -11.17 -4.10
C GLU A 361 2.70 -11.99 -3.97
N ALA A 362 3.15 -12.64 -5.04
CA ALA A 362 4.38 -13.42 -5.03
C ALA A 362 5.58 -12.49 -4.84
N GLY A 363 6.49 -12.85 -3.93
CA GLY A 363 7.53 -11.92 -3.46
C GLY A 363 6.99 -10.85 -2.50
N GLY A 364 5.71 -10.87 -2.14
CA GLY A 364 5.15 -10.07 -1.07
C GLY A 364 5.81 -10.43 0.25
N ALA A 365 6.42 -9.43 0.90
CA ALA A 365 7.12 -9.57 2.17
C ALA A 365 6.40 -10.56 3.10
N ALA A 366 7.11 -11.60 3.55
CA ALA A 366 6.56 -12.57 4.48
C ALA A 366 5.86 -11.82 5.62
N THR A 367 4.58 -12.13 5.82
CA THR A 367 3.75 -11.34 6.74
C THR A 367 4.38 -11.41 8.12
N LEU A 368 4.80 -10.25 8.64
CA LEU A 368 5.38 -10.17 9.96
C LEU A 368 4.40 -10.82 10.96
N PRO A 369 4.88 -11.71 11.84
CA PRO A 369 4.01 -12.33 12.83
C PRO A 369 3.21 -11.26 13.58
N PRO A 370 1.91 -11.46 13.88
CA PRO A 370 1.17 -10.48 14.66
C PRO A 370 1.89 -10.24 15.99
N VAL A 371 2.09 -8.98 16.37
CA VAL A 371 2.70 -8.57 17.66
C VAL A 371 1.71 -8.83 18.81
N THR A 372 1.27 -10.07 18.97
CA THR A 372 0.34 -10.49 20.03
C THR A 372 1.11 -11.29 21.07
N GLY A 373 1.26 -10.72 22.27
CA GLY A 373 1.90 -11.39 23.40
C GLY A 373 3.33 -10.94 23.73
N GLY A 374 3.89 -9.98 22.98
CA GLY A 374 5.16 -9.31 23.31
C GLY A 374 5.09 -8.53 24.62
N VAL A 375 6.24 -8.37 25.28
CA VAL A 375 6.36 -7.55 26.50
C VAL A 375 6.67 -6.11 26.10
N GLY A 376 5.81 -5.16 26.49
CA GLY A 376 6.06 -3.74 26.27
C GLY A 376 5.11 -3.09 25.28
N THR A 377 5.53 -1.95 24.75
CA THR A 377 4.79 -1.19 23.73
C THR A 377 5.07 -1.78 22.34
N PRO A 378 4.05 -2.19 21.57
CA PRO A 378 4.25 -2.62 20.19
C PRO A 378 4.82 -1.48 19.33
N ILE A 379 5.84 -1.79 18.51
CA ILE A 379 6.44 -0.90 17.53
C ILE A 379 6.60 -1.63 16.19
N ALA A 380 6.60 -0.89 15.09
CA ALA A 380 6.84 -1.36 13.74
C ALA A 380 8.16 -0.82 13.19
N TYR A 381 8.72 -1.50 12.19
CA TYR A 381 9.92 -1.03 11.48
C TYR A 381 9.75 0.40 10.96
N GLY A 382 10.79 1.22 11.12
CA GLY A 382 10.78 2.65 10.79
C GLY A 382 10.22 3.57 11.88
N ASP A 383 9.63 3.03 12.96
CA ASP A 383 9.06 3.85 14.04
C ASP A 383 10.09 4.73 14.75
N GLN A 384 9.68 5.94 15.09
CA GLN A 384 10.35 6.79 16.05
C GLN A 384 9.54 6.86 17.34
N VAL A 385 10.12 6.44 18.45
CA VAL A 385 9.44 6.38 19.75
C VAL A 385 10.25 7.05 20.86
N SER A 386 9.58 7.44 21.93
CA SER A 386 10.23 7.96 23.13
C SER A 386 9.89 7.10 24.34
N GLY A 387 10.81 7.02 25.30
CA GLY A 387 10.63 6.25 26.53
C GLY A 387 11.12 6.98 27.78
N VAL A 388 10.71 6.46 28.94
CA VAL A 388 11.11 6.96 30.27
C VAL A 388 11.40 5.77 31.17
N VAL A 389 12.56 5.79 31.82
CA VAL A 389 12.98 4.87 32.87
C VAL A 389 12.95 5.60 34.20
N ASP A 390 12.20 5.08 35.17
CA ASP A 390 12.11 5.65 36.51
C ASP A 390 11.99 4.59 37.63
N GLY A 391 11.90 5.03 38.89
CA GLY A 391 11.82 4.11 40.02
C GLY A 391 10.53 3.27 40.09
N ALA A 392 9.48 3.63 39.35
CA ALA A 392 8.26 2.83 39.22
C ALA A 392 8.32 1.88 38.02
N ASN A 393 8.96 2.31 36.93
CA ASN A 393 9.17 1.57 35.69
C ASN A 393 10.68 1.52 35.38
N PRO A 394 11.43 0.58 36.00
CA PRO A 394 12.89 0.54 35.88
C PRO A 394 13.38 0.04 34.51
N THR A 395 12.47 -0.43 33.66
CA THR A 395 12.74 -0.88 32.29
C THR A 395 11.60 -0.40 31.40
N ALA A 396 11.94 0.23 30.28
CA ALA A 396 11.03 0.48 29.17
C ALA A 396 11.22 -0.63 28.13
N SER A 397 10.13 -1.30 27.75
CA SER A 397 10.17 -2.42 26.81
C SER A 397 9.35 -2.07 25.56
N PHE A 398 9.87 -2.42 24.39
CA PHE A 398 9.19 -2.29 23.11
C PHE A 398 9.26 -3.61 22.36
N SER A 399 8.13 -4.07 21.83
CA SER A 399 8.05 -5.34 21.12
C SER A 399 7.82 -5.14 19.63
N PHE A 400 8.50 -5.91 18.81
CA PHE A 400 8.35 -5.90 17.35
C PHE A 400 8.29 -7.33 16.83
N ALA A 401 7.72 -7.50 15.64
CA ALA A 401 7.78 -8.76 14.93
C ALA A 401 8.86 -8.69 13.86
N GLY A 402 9.58 -9.78 13.67
CA GLY A 402 10.62 -9.89 12.65
C GLY A 402 10.69 -11.29 12.09
N LEU A 403 11.28 -11.39 10.90
CA LEU A 403 11.48 -12.65 10.19
C LEU A 403 12.86 -13.21 10.55
N ALA A 404 13.03 -14.53 10.39
CA ALA A 404 14.32 -15.16 10.44
C ALA A 404 15.27 -14.49 9.43
N ASP A 405 16.54 -14.38 9.81
CA ASP A 405 17.64 -13.81 9.03
C ASP A 405 17.55 -12.30 8.76
N ASP A 406 16.46 -11.62 9.15
CA ASP A 406 16.42 -10.15 9.16
C ASP A 406 17.51 -9.60 10.10
N ILE A 407 18.14 -8.51 9.65
CA ILE A 407 19.07 -7.71 10.46
C ILE A 407 18.35 -6.46 10.90
N VAL A 408 18.25 -6.25 12.22
CA VAL A 408 17.50 -5.14 12.79
C VAL A 408 18.44 -4.10 13.39
N GLY A 409 18.26 -2.86 12.95
CA GLY A 409 18.96 -1.69 13.48
C GLY A 409 18.11 -0.84 14.42
N ALA A 410 18.68 -0.33 15.50
CA ALA A 410 18.06 0.72 16.31
C ALA A 410 19.12 1.69 16.87
N VAL A 411 18.74 2.96 17.02
CA VAL A 411 19.55 3.99 17.68
C VAL A 411 18.76 4.57 18.84
N ILE A 412 19.25 4.38 20.07
CA ILE A 412 18.65 4.95 21.28
C ILE A 412 19.47 6.17 21.68
N THR A 413 18.85 7.33 21.78
CA THR A 413 19.50 8.59 22.18
C THR A 413 19.04 8.99 23.58
N PRO A 414 19.89 8.83 24.61
CA PRO A 414 19.57 9.27 25.97
C PRO A 414 19.42 10.79 26.06
N ALA A 415 18.45 11.26 26.86
CA ALA A 415 18.27 12.68 27.11
C ALA A 415 19.01 13.12 28.39
N GLY A 416 19.80 14.18 28.28
CA GLY A 416 20.51 14.77 29.41
C GLY A 416 21.63 13.85 29.92
N ASP A 417 21.66 13.61 31.24
CA ASP A 417 22.65 12.75 31.89
C ASP A 417 22.11 11.32 32.12
N PHE A 418 21.13 10.87 31.31
CA PHE A 418 20.65 9.49 31.39
C PHE A 418 21.70 8.56 30.80
N ASP A 419 22.05 7.54 31.58
CA ASP A 419 23.03 6.52 31.23
C ASP A 419 22.24 5.25 30.87
N ALA A 420 21.99 5.05 29.59
CA ALA A 420 21.07 4.04 29.09
C ALA A 420 21.79 2.74 28.80
N VAL A 421 21.15 1.63 29.11
CA VAL A 421 21.60 0.29 28.76
C VAL A 421 20.51 -0.39 27.95
N VAL A 422 20.90 -1.03 26.85
CA VAL A 422 19.97 -1.68 25.93
C VAL A 422 20.28 -3.17 25.79
N ASP A 423 19.23 -3.98 25.89
CA ASP A 423 19.25 -5.40 25.56
C ASP A 423 18.13 -5.72 24.56
N VAL A 424 18.38 -6.68 23.67
CA VAL A 424 17.36 -7.20 22.75
C VAL A 424 17.18 -8.67 23.04
N VAL A 425 15.95 -9.09 23.30
CA VAL A 425 15.63 -10.46 23.70
C VAL A 425 14.61 -11.13 22.79
N ASP A 426 14.73 -12.45 22.65
CA ASP A 426 13.72 -13.29 22.02
C ASP A 426 12.45 -13.44 22.89
N ALA A 427 11.43 -14.13 22.37
CA ALA A 427 10.18 -14.39 23.08
C ALA A 427 10.36 -15.22 24.38
N ALA A 428 11.46 -15.96 24.53
CA ALA A 428 11.81 -16.70 25.73
C ALA A 428 12.60 -15.85 26.75
N GLY A 429 12.99 -14.63 26.38
CA GLY A 429 13.78 -13.71 27.19
C GLY A 429 15.29 -13.98 27.14
N ASN A 430 15.77 -14.71 26.14
CA ASN A 430 17.21 -14.86 25.90
C ASN A 430 17.72 -13.63 25.13
N SER A 431 18.84 -13.05 25.59
CA SER A 431 19.49 -11.95 24.89
C SER A 431 20.06 -12.42 23.55
N LEU A 432 19.82 -11.61 22.51
CA LEU A 432 20.42 -11.73 21.18
C LEU A 432 21.78 -11.02 21.10
N LEU A 433 22.08 -10.15 22.07
CA LEU A 433 23.36 -9.45 22.13
C LEU A 433 24.38 -10.27 22.92
N THR A 434 25.62 -10.30 22.46
CA THR A 434 26.74 -10.91 23.21
C THR A 434 27.04 -10.14 24.50
N ARG A 435 26.81 -8.81 24.49
CA ARG A 435 26.86 -7.89 25.62
C ARG A 435 25.79 -6.82 25.45
N GLU A 436 25.15 -6.43 26.54
CA GLU A 436 24.26 -5.26 26.59
C GLU A 436 24.98 -4.02 26.03
N ARG A 437 24.27 -3.19 25.27
CA ARG A 437 24.81 -1.92 24.76
C ARG A 437 24.79 -0.88 25.88
N ASP A 438 25.94 -0.26 26.09
CA ASP A 438 26.21 0.72 27.16
C ASP A 438 27.39 1.59 26.68
N ALA A 439 27.07 2.67 25.99
CA ALA A 439 27.93 3.76 25.57
C ALA A 439 27.91 4.91 26.60
N SER A 440 27.60 4.59 27.87
CA SER A 440 27.44 5.54 28.96
C SER A 440 26.36 6.61 28.66
N PHE A 441 26.77 7.84 28.35
CA PHE A 441 25.84 8.95 28.08
C PHE A 441 25.65 9.22 26.58
N GLY A 442 26.29 8.42 25.72
CA GLY A 442 26.16 8.51 24.27
C GLY A 442 24.94 7.78 23.73
N PRO A 443 24.67 7.89 22.42
CA PRO A 443 23.69 7.03 21.77
C PRO A 443 24.08 5.56 21.83
N GLU A 444 23.09 4.69 22.07
CA GLU A 444 23.24 3.24 22.02
C GLU A 444 22.88 2.73 20.63
N ASN A 445 23.85 2.09 19.99
CA ASN A 445 23.75 1.52 18.65
C ASN A 445 23.45 0.03 18.75
N VAL A 446 22.34 -0.40 18.16
CA VAL A 446 21.88 -1.79 18.18
C VAL A 446 21.85 -2.30 16.75
N ILE A 447 22.52 -3.44 16.53
CA ILE A 447 22.35 -4.28 15.36
C ILE A 447 22.16 -5.71 15.89
N VAL A 448 21.12 -6.41 15.43
CA VAL A 448 20.86 -7.80 15.80
C VAL A 448 20.39 -8.62 14.61
N PHE A 449 20.87 -9.86 14.53
CA PHE A 449 20.34 -10.87 13.62
C PHE A 449 19.20 -11.61 14.31
N LEU A 450 18.09 -11.77 13.60
CA LEU A 450 16.94 -12.51 14.11
C LEU A 450 17.06 -14.00 13.75
N PRO A 451 17.12 -14.92 14.73
CA PRO A 451 17.38 -16.33 14.43
C PRO A 451 16.17 -17.10 13.91
N GLU A 452 14.94 -16.63 14.18
CA GLU A 452 13.68 -17.30 13.83
C GLU A 452 12.59 -16.25 13.57
N ASP A 453 11.53 -16.62 12.86
CA ASP A 453 10.33 -15.79 12.80
C ASP A 453 9.72 -15.64 14.19
N GLY A 454 9.42 -14.42 14.62
CA GLY A 454 8.79 -14.24 15.91
C GLY A 454 8.68 -12.81 16.42
N VAL A 455 8.31 -12.72 17.69
CA VAL A 455 8.21 -11.46 18.42
C VAL A 455 9.44 -11.29 19.31
N TYR A 456 10.10 -10.15 19.17
CA TYR A 456 11.29 -9.75 19.89
C TYR A 456 10.99 -8.55 20.78
N THR A 457 11.87 -8.28 21.75
CA THR A 457 11.70 -7.14 22.67
C THR A 457 13.01 -6.38 22.86
N ILE A 458 12.97 -5.07 22.61
CA ILE A 458 14.03 -4.13 22.98
C ILE A 458 13.74 -3.63 24.40
N ASN A 459 14.67 -3.88 25.32
CA ASN A 459 14.62 -3.42 26.69
C ASN A 459 15.61 -2.28 26.89
N VAL A 460 15.14 -1.14 27.40
CA VAL A 460 15.96 0.01 27.78
C VAL A 460 15.84 0.23 29.28
N TYR A 461 16.96 0.28 30.00
CA TYR A 461 17.02 0.55 31.43
C TYR A 461 18.24 1.40 31.78
N GLY A 462 18.32 1.87 33.01
CA GLY A 462 19.42 2.75 33.44
C GLY A 462 20.60 1.99 34.03
N PHE A 463 21.83 2.35 33.63
CA PHE A 463 23.04 1.85 34.26
C PHE A 463 23.05 2.21 35.76
N ASP A 464 23.38 1.23 36.62
CA ASP A 464 23.31 1.33 38.09
C ASP A 464 21.99 1.92 38.63
N GLY A 465 20.89 1.71 37.91
CA GLY A 465 19.56 2.22 38.26
C GLY A 465 19.39 3.73 38.03
N SER A 466 20.16 4.32 37.10
CA SER A 466 19.93 5.67 36.61
C SER A 466 18.49 5.81 36.07
N THR A 467 17.96 7.03 36.04
CA THR A 467 16.61 7.29 35.54
C THR A 467 16.63 8.47 34.61
N GLY A 468 15.82 8.43 33.56
CA GLY A 468 15.84 9.44 32.52
C GLY A 468 14.89 9.11 31.40
N SER A 469 14.87 9.97 30.39
CA SER A 469 14.13 9.77 29.15
C SER A 469 15.10 9.52 28.00
N PHE A 470 14.60 8.94 26.92
CA PHE A 470 15.34 8.71 25.68
C PHE A 470 14.39 8.76 24.50
N ASP A 471 14.95 9.01 23.32
CA ASP A 471 14.31 8.78 22.04
C ASP A 471 14.94 7.55 21.39
N MET A 472 14.18 6.79 20.61
CA MET A 472 14.63 5.62 19.88
C MET A 472 14.15 5.73 18.44
N GLN A 473 15.08 5.60 17.50
CA GLN A 473 14.77 5.32 16.10
C GLN A 473 14.90 3.83 15.87
N PHE A 474 13.82 3.20 15.42
CA PHE A 474 13.83 1.81 14.98
C PHE A 474 13.93 1.78 13.46
N GLY A 475 14.90 1.05 12.92
CA GLY A 475 15.16 0.97 11.50
C GLY A 475 14.14 0.13 10.76
N ILE A 476 14.19 0.19 9.43
CA ILE A 476 13.74 -0.95 8.60
C ILE A 476 14.85 -2.01 8.57
N PRO A 477 14.53 -3.28 8.25
CA PRO A 477 15.55 -4.33 8.15
C PRO A 477 16.71 -3.92 7.25
N LEU A 478 17.93 -4.19 7.72
CA LEU A 478 19.18 -3.93 7.01
C LEU A 478 19.47 -5.10 6.06
N THR A 479 18.69 -5.19 4.99
CA THR A 479 18.75 -6.29 4.03
C THR A 479 19.69 -6.02 2.86
N ASN A 480 20.58 -5.04 2.93
CA ASN A 480 21.70 -4.90 2.01
C ASN A 480 23.00 -5.10 2.78
N VAL A 481 23.59 -6.30 2.67
CA VAL A 481 24.79 -6.67 3.41
C VAL A 481 25.95 -6.87 2.45
N VAL A 482 27.04 -6.13 2.66
CA VAL A 482 28.27 -6.29 1.88
C VAL A 482 29.37 -6.84 2.79
N PHE A 483 29.86 -8.02 2.47
CA PHE A 483 31.07 -8.58 3.04
C PHE A 483 32.24 -8.11 2.17
N ALA A 484 32.94 -7.08 2.66
CA ALA A 484 34.08 -6.55 1.95
C ALA A 484 35.25 -7.53 2.02
N ALA A 485 36.02 -7.60 0.94
CA ALA A 485 37.25 -8.39 0.92
C ALA A 485 38.18 -7.93 2.07
N GLY A 486 38.63 -8.88 2.89
CA GLY A 486 39.51 -8.60 4.02
C GLY A 486 40.78 -7.86 3.57
N ASP A 487 41.23 -6.93 4.40
CA ASP A 487 42.37 -6.06 4.10
C ASP A 487 43.31 -5.96 5.32
N THR A 488 44.48 -5.35 5.12
CA THR A 488 45.51 -5.21 6.14
C THR A 488 45.79 -3.73 6.38
N LEU A 489 45.58 -3.24 7.60
CA LEU A 489 46.07 -1.91 8.00
C LEU A 489 47.59 -1.97 8.16
N GLU A 490 48.31 -1.24 7.32
CA GLU A 490 49.77 -1.14 7.34
C GLU A 490 50.23 0.14 8.06
N ALA A 491 51.52 0.19 8.41
CA ALA A 491 52.07 1.33 9.17
C ALA A 491 52.01 2.66 8.39
N ASP A 492 51.93 2.61 7.06
CA ASP A 492 51.81 3.80 6.21
C ASP A 492 50.36 4.33 6.16
N ASP A 493 49.38 3.56 6.66
CA ASP A 493 47.95 3.93 6.74
C ASP A 493 47.59 4.65 8.06
N GLU A 494 48.58 4.87 8.94
CA GLU A 494 48.36 5.54 10.23
C GLU A 494 47.70 6.93 10.03
N GLY A 495 46.45 7.06 10.47
CA GLY A 495 45.63 8.27 10.33
C GLY A 495 44.98 8.47 8.94
N GLU A 496 45.36 7.67 7.94
CA GLU A 496 44.75 7.67 6.61
C GLU A 496 43.75 6.51 6.41
N GLY A 497 43.94 5.35 7.05
CA GLY A 497 42.98 4.24 7.05
C GLY A 497 42.46 3.80 5.67
N HIS A 498 41.45 2.96 5.66
CA HIS A 498 40.76 2.48 4.46
C HIS A 498 39.30 2.95 4.46
N SER A 499 38.79 3.38 3.31
CA SER A 499 37.45 3.94 3.18
C SER A 499 36.52 3.02 2.41
N PHE A 500 35.30 2.89 2.91
CA PHE A 500 34.20 2.10 2.37
C PHE A 500 33.06 3.08 2.01
N PRO A 501 32.99 3.55 0.76
CA PRO A 501 32.03 4.56 0.33
C PRO A 501 30.63 3.98 0.13
N PHE A 502 29.62 4.82 0.32
CA PHE A 502 28.24 4.52 -0.02
C PHE A 502 27.46 5.80 -0.29
N ASN A 503 26.41 5.71 -1.10
CA ASN A 503 25.46 6.78 -1.31
C ASN A 503 24.17 6.48 -0.57
N ALA A 504 23.71 7.46 0.20
CA ALA A 504 22.39 7.42 0.79
C ALA A 504 21.45 8.30 -0.04
N LEU A 505 20.38 7.72 -0.55
CA LEU A 505 19.48 8.41 -1.49
C LEU A 505 18.40 9.23 -0.76
N ARG A 506 18.10 8.88 0.50
CA ARG A 506 17.08 9.54 1.31
C ARG A 506 17.47 9.62 2.78
N SER A 507 16.87 10.60 3.48
CA SER A 507 16.90 10.63 4.95
C SER A 507 16.05 9.51 5.52
N GLY A 508 16.47 8.92 6.64
CA GLY A 508 15.75 7.85 7.32
C GLY A 508 16.29 6.45 7.04
N ASP A 509 17.16 6.29 6.04
CA ASP A 509 17.89 5.04 5.85
C ASP A 509 18.83 4.79 7.03
N MET A 510 18.99 3.52 7.40
CA MET A 510 19.99 3.10 8.37
C MET A 510 21.14 2.41 7.68
N VAL A 511 22.34 2.72 8.14
CA VAL A 511 23.57 2.14 7.61
C VAL A 511 24.50 1.83 8.77
N GLY A 512 25.21 0.72 8.68
CA GLY A 512 26.11 0.27 9.71
C GLY A 512 27.34 -0.42 9.16
N ILE A 513 28.27 -0.68 10.06
CA ILE A 513 29.52 -1.37 9.80
C ILE A 513 29.87 -2.22 11.03
N TYR A 514 30.31 -3.44 10.76
CA TYR A 514 30.96 -4.33 11.70
C TYR A 514 32.38 -4.58 11.21
N VAL A 515 33.37 -4.32 12.06
CA VAL A 515 34.79 -4.51 11.75
C VAL A 515 35.38 -5.50 12.73
N GLU A 516 35.89 -6.62 12.23
CA GLU A 516 36.55 -7.64 13.05
C GLU A 516 38.07 -7.60 12.81
N PRO A 517 38.85 -7.01 13.73
CA PRO A 517 40.31 -7.02 13.61
C PRO A 517 40.92 -8.36 14.04
N ALA A 518 42.02 -8.76 13.41
CA ALA A 518 42.82 -9.90 13.83
C ALA A 518 43.46 -9.68 15.22
N GLU A 519 43.85 -10.78 15.88
CA GLU A 519 44.52 -10.74 17.19
C GLU A 519 45.69 -9.72 17.18
N ASP A 520 45.68 -8.76 18.11
CA ASP A 520 46.63 -7.65 18.32
C ASP A 520 46.35 -6.33 17.56
N LEU A 521 45.39 -6.29 16.64
CA LEU A 521 44.93 -5.03 16.03
C LEU A 521 43.73 -4.47 16.80
N ASP A 522 43.72 -3.15 16.95
CA ASP A 522 42.63 -2.38 17.55
C ASP A 522 42.27 -1.26 16.55
N VAL A 523 40.97 -1.10 16.28
CA VAL A 523 40.47 -0.26 15.17
C VAL A 523 39.49 0.78 15.68
N ALA A 524 39.35 1.87 14.91
CA ALA A 524 38.31 2.84 15.10
C ALA A 524 37.61 3.12 13.76
N VAL A 525 36.34 3.51 13.83
CA VAL A 525 35.49 3.82 12.67
C VAL A 525 35.18 5.31 12.63
N GLN A 526 35.70 6.01 11.64
CA GLN A 526 35.27 7.37 11.32
C GLN A 526 34.10 7.34 10.34
N VAL A 527 33.17 8.29 10.49
CA VAL A 527 32.12 8.56 9.50
C VAL A 527 32.45 9.86 8.79
N ARG A 528 32.34 9.85 7.46
CA ARG A 528 32.56 11.03 6.63
C ARG A 528 31.39 11.26 5.69
N GLN A 529 31.03 12.52 5.48
CA GLN A 529 30.06 12.96 4.47
C GLN A 529 30.77 13.92 3.51
N ASP A 530 30.67 13.67 2.20
CA ASP A 530 31.38 14.43 1.15
C ASP A 530 32.89 14.57 1.41
N GLY A 531 33.47 13.57 2.08
CA GLY A 531 34.88 13.54 2.47
C GLY A 531 35.24 14.37 3.69
N GLU A 532 34.29 15.04 4.36
CA GLU A 532 34.50 15.74 5.64
C GLU A 532 34.11 14.86 6.84
N LEU A 533 34.78 15.02 7.99
CA LEU A 533 34.44 14.28 9.21
C LEU A 533 33.06 14.70 9.72
N MET A 534 32.22 13.72 10.02
CA MET A 534 30.88 13.95 10.54
C MET A 534 30.90 14.13 12.05
N ASP A 535 30.24 15.18 12.55
CA ASP A 535 30.06 15.42 13.98
C ASP A 535 28.67 15.01 14.47
N GLY A 536 28.42 15.14 15.77
CA GLY A 536 27.09 14.87 16.35
C GLY A 536 26.72 13.39 16.51
N LEU A 537 27.61 12.44 16.20
CA LEU A 537 27.37 11.00 16.30
C LEU A 537 27.60 10.40 17.70
N GLY A 538 27.85 11.24 18.72
CA GLY A 538 28.04 10.80 20.10
C GLY A 538 29.48 10.40 20.47
N PHE A 539 30.43 10.49 19.54
CA PHE A 539 31.86 10.27 19.78
C PHE A 539 32.72 11.40 19.18
N ASP A 540 34.02 11.39 19.45
CA ASP A 540 34.98 12.34 18.90
C ASP A 540 35.27 12.01 17.42
N PRO A 541 34.88 12.87 16.45
CA PRO A 541 35.03 12.56 15.03
C PRO A 541 36.47 12.32 14.58
N GLU A 542 37.46 12.93 15.25
CA GLU A 542 38.87 12.73 14.89
C GLU A 542 39.38 11.36 15.36
N ARG A 543 38.84 10.84 16.48
CA ARG A 543 39.17 9.50 16.97
C ARG A 543 38.38 8.41 16.26
N GLY A 544 37.13 8.69 15.90
CA GLY A 544 36.19 7.68 15.44
C GLY A 544 35.48 6.98 16.60
N PHE A 545 34.57 6.07 16.23
CA PHE A 545 33.92 5.14 17.13
C PHE A 545 34.87 3.99 17.45
N ASP A 546 35.07 3.75 18.73
CA ASP A 546 36.02 2.80 19.32
C ASP A 546 35.45 2.42 20.69
N ALA A 547 34.61 1.38 20.70
CA ALA A 547 33.84 0.96 21.86
C ALA A 547 34.47 -0.23 22.61
N ALA A 548 35.31 -1.00 21.93
CA ALA A 548 35.94 -2.20 22.45
C ALA A 548 37.40 -2.33 21.97
N ILE A 549 38.07 -3.44 22.32
CA ILE A 549 39.45 -3.71 21.84
C ILE A 549 39.41 -4.76 20.71
N ASP A 550 38.26 -5.37 20.52
CA ASP A 550 37.96 -6.43 19.58
C ASP A 550 37.12 -5.86 18.42
N ALA A 551 35.96 -6.43 18.13
CA ALA A 551 35.15 -5.98 17.00
C ALA A 551 34.46 -4.65 17.29
N GLU A 552 34.50 -3.75 16.30
CA GLU A 552 33.78 -2.50 16.33
C GLU A 552 32.48 -2.62 15.55
N GLU A 553 31.36 -2.26 16.17
CA GLU A 553 30.04 -2.30 15.55
C GLU A 553 29.36 -0.94 15.70
N PHE A 554 29.03 -0.32 14.58
CA PHE A 554 28.44 1.01 14.53
C PHE A 554 27.26 1.05 13.55
N VAL A 555 26.17 1.70 13.94
CA VAL A 555 25.02 1.98 13.07
C VAL A 555 24.62 3.44 13.22
N MET A 556 24.10 4.03 12.16
CA MET A 556 23.58 5.38 12.18
C MET A 556 22.34 5.53 11.31
N LEU A 557 21.54 6.54 11.65
CA LEU A 557 20.45 7.03 10.80
C LEU A 557 20.95 8.12 9.87
N ILE A 558 20.73 7.95 8.57
CA ILE A 558 20.98 8.97 7.57
C ILE A 558 20.04 10.14 7.79
N GLN A 559 20.62 11.33 7.99
CA GLN A 559 19.86 12.57 8.19
C GLN A 559 19.58 13.29 6.87
N GLU A 560 20.48 13.13 5.89
CA GLU A 560 20.43 13.83 4.60
C GLU A 560 20.95 12.90 3.52
N SER A 561 20.45 13.03 2.29
CA SER A 561 21.04 12.28 1.17
C SER A 561 22.44 12.81 0.84
N GLY A 562 23.30 11.94 0.33
CA GLY A 562 24.67 12.31 -0.02
C GLY A 562 25.63 11.16 -0.14
N VAL A 563 26.90 11.51 -0.39
CA VAL A 563 28.01 10.55 -0.45
C VAL A 563 28.63 10.44 0.93
N TYR A 564 28.68 9.23 1.45
CA TYR A 564 29.25 8.93 2.75
C TYR A 564 30.39 7.93 2.62
N SER A 565 31.17 7.79 3.69
CA SER A 565 32.08 6.66 3.84
C SER A 565 32.28 6.33 5.31
N PHE A 566 32.36 5.03 5.60
CA PHE A 566 33.04 4.57 6.80
C PHE A 566 34.53 4.50 6.50
N ARG A 567 35.35 4.99 7.44
CA ARG A 567 36.80 4.89 7.35
C ARG A 567 37.29 4.09 8.53
N VAL A 568 37.89 2.94 8.26
CA VAL A 568 38.54 2.08 9.25
C VAL A 568 39.98 2.55 9.41
N LEU A 569 40.39 2.83 10.65
CA LEU A 569 41.74 3.27 10.99
C LEU A 569 42.22 2.53 12.24
N ASN A 570 43.51 2.64 12.56
CA ASN A 570 44.01 2.20 13.85
C ASN A 570 43.41 3.04 14.98
N SER A 571 43.03 2.38 16.09
CA SER A 571 42.66 3.10 17.31
C SER A 571 43.79 4.06 17.72
N GLN A 572 43.43 5.28 18.10
CA GLN A 572 44.38 6.29 18.58
C GLN A 572 44.67 6.20 20.08
N ASP A 573 44.15 5.17 20.76
CA ASP A 573 44.35 4.95 22.18
C ASP A 573 45.66 4.19 22.46
N ASP A 574 45.71 3.34 23.48
CA ASP A 574 46.94 2.69 23.95
C ASP A 574 47.58 1.73 22.91
N PHE A 575 46.93 1.53 21.75
CA PHE A 575 47.31 0.65 20.64
C PHE A 575 47.62 1.39 19.32
N ALA A 576 47.81 2.72 19.36
CA ALA A 576 48.14 3.52 18.18
C ALA A 576 49.33 3.00 17.37
N GLY A 577 49.13 2.85 16.06
CA GLY A 577 50.14 2.40 15.09
C GLY A 577 50.35 0.88 15.02
N ASN A 578 49.43 0.09 15.58
CA ASN A 578 49.38 -1.35 15.32
C ASN A 578 49.04 -1.61 13.84
N THR A 579 49.41 -2.79 13.33
CA THR A 579 49.14 -3.19 11.95
C THR A 579 48.58 -4.60 11.97
N GLY A 580 47.64 -4.91 11.09
CA GLY A 580 47.05 -6.23 11.08
C GLY A 580 45.91 -6.36 10.07
N ASP A 581 45.51 -7.60 9.87
CA ASP A 581 44.37 -7.94 9.02
C ASP A 581 43.06 -7.58 9.74
N TYR A 582 42.04 -7.24 8.98
CA TYR A 582 40.69 -7.02 9.48
C TYR A 582 39.66 -7.40 8.40
N GLU A 583 38.47 -7.78 8.85
CA GLU A 583 37.31 -8.06 8.00
C GLU A 583 36.23 -7.00 8.23
N VAL A 584 35.46 -6.66 7.19
CA VAL A 584 34.41 -5.65 7.25
C VAL A 584 33.11 -6.20 6.68
N THR A 585 32.04 -6.02 7.44
CA THR A 585 30.68 -6.19 6.96
C THR A 585 29.97 -4.84 7.01
N LEU A 586 29.41 -4.41 5.89
CA LEU A 586 28.56 -3.22 5.79
C LEU A 586 27.09 -3.66 5.80
N PHE A 587 26.25 -2.90 6.46
CA PHE A 587 24.81 -3.13 6.54
C PHE A 587 24.09 -1.88 6.08
N GLY A 588 23.09 -2.03 5.23
CA GLY A 588 22.27 -0.94 4.75
C GLY A 588 20.83 -1.36 4.59
N THR A 589 19.94 -0.38 4.60
CA THR A 589 18.62 -0.56 3.99
C THR A 589 18.79 -0.79 2.47
N PRO A 590 17.80 -1.39 1.78
CA PRO A 590 17.89 -1.64 0.34
C PRO A 590 18.24 -0.42 -0.53
N GLU A 591 17.88 0.78 -0.07
CA GLU A 591 18.14 2.05 -0.78
C GLU A 591 19.56 2.59 -0.61
N VAL A 592 20.37 2.02 0.27
CA VAL A 592 21.77 2.39 0.43
C VAL A 592 22.58 1.77 -0.71
N VAL A 593 23.24 2.60 -1.51
CA VAL A 593 24.05 2.15 -2.66
C VAL A 593 25.52 2.09 -2.25
N PHE A 594 26.04 0.90 -1.96
CA PHE A 594 27.45 0.70 -1.61
C PHE A 594 28.38 0.79 -2.82
N GLU A 595 29.60 1.31 -2.65
CA GLU A 595 30.69 1.16 -3.63
C GLU A 595 31.46 -0.13 -3.31
N LEU A 596 31.34 -1.12 -4.20
CA LEU A 596 31.99 -2.43 -4.11
C LEU A 596 33.43 -2.39 -4.60
N ALA A 597 34.23 -3.31 -4.08
CA ALA A 597 35.56 -3.67 -4.54
C ALA A 597 35.59 -5.10 -5.11
N TYR A 598 36.63 -5.41 -5.88
CA TYR A 598 36.83 -6.78 -6.37
C TYR A 598 37.16 -7.73 -5.23
N GLY A 599 36.44 -8.85 -5.16
CA GLY A 599 36.50 -9.84 -4.09
C GLY A 599 35.40 -9.68 -3.05
N ASP A 600 34.59 -8.62 -3.13
CA ASP A 600 33.44 -8.44 -2.25
C ASP A 600 32.33 -9.45 -2.61
N SER A 601 31.59 -9.84 -1.58
CA SER A 601 30.33 -10.56 -1.71
C SER A 601 29.21 -9.81 -1.03
N VAL A 602 28.01 -9.99 -1.55
CA VAL A 602 26.79 -9.34 -1.11
C VAL A 602 25.77 -10.40 -0.77
N ASP A 603 25.03 -10.16 0.30
CA ASP A 603 23.82 -10.89 0.70
C ASP A 603 22.74 -9.83 0.88
N ALA A 604 21.76 -9.82 -0.04
CA ALA A 604 20.83 -8.72 -0.11
C ALA A 604 19.42 -9.13 -0.54
N ARG A 605 18.45 -8.32 -0.15
CA ARG A 605 17.07 -8.35 -0.63
C ARG A 605 16.83 -7.17 -1.56
N THR A 606 16.21 -7.40 -2.71
CA THR A 606 15.72 -6.31 -3.59
C THR A 606 14.74 -5.42 -2.83
N ASN A 607 14.68 -4.13 -3.21
CA ASN A 607 13.76 -3.17 -2.62
C ASN A 607 12.31 -3.39 -3.12
N PRO A 608 11.30 -2.63 -2.63
CA PRO A 608 9.92 -2.76 -3.10
C PRO A 608 9.70 -2.49 -4.60
N ASP A 609 10.65 -1.85 -5.28
CA ASP A 609 10.64 -1.68 -6.74
C ASP A 609 11.29 -2.87 -7.47
N GLY A 610 11.65 -3.92 -6.74
CA GLY A 610 12.26 -5.15 -7.24
C GLY A 610 13.71 -4.99 -7.68
N LEU A 611 14.45 -3.99 -7.20
CA LEU A 611 15.84 -3.77 -7.59
C LEU A 611 16.76 -3.33 -6.44
N ILE A 612 18.07 -3.39 -6.70
CA ILE A 612 19.09 -2.80 -5.85
C ILE A 612 20.33 -2.45 -6.67
N ASP A 613 20.93 -1.31 -6.35
CA ASP A 613 22.07 -0.74 -7.07
C ASP A 613 23.34 -0.76 -6.22
N TYR A 614 24.48 -0.93 -6.91
CA TYR A 614 25.83 -0.82 -6.37
C TYR A 614 26.71 -0.02 -7.31
N TYR A 615 27.73 0.66 -6.78
CA TYR A 615 28.79 1.23 -7.60
C TYR A 615 30.01 0.33 -7.64
N ILE A 616 30.72 0.33 -8.77
CA ILE A 616 32.07 -0.24 -8.82
C ILE A 616 32.96 0.54 -9.78
N ARG A 617 34.23 0.68 -9.42
CA ARG A 617 35.24 1.36 -10.24
C ARG A 617 36.07 0.34 -11.01
N GLY A 618 36.20 0.54 -12.32
CA GLY A 618 37.05 -0.29 -13.17
C GLY A 618 38.14 0.49 -13.89
N THR A 619 39.18 -0.23 -14.32
CA THR A 619 40.24 0.30 -15.19
C THR A 619 40.04 -0.20 -16.60
N VAL A 620 40.36 0.61 -17.60
CA VAL A 620 40.22 0.28 -19.02
C VAL A 620 40.90 -1.04 -19.37
N GLY A 621 40.12 -1.95 -19.96
CA GLY A 621 40.57 -3.25 -20.40
C GLY A 621 40.55 -4.35 -19.34
N ASP A 622 40.29 -4.02 -18.07
CA ASP A 622 39.98 -5.01 -17.05
C ASP A 622 38.56 -5.56 -17.25
N SER A 623 38.37 -6.82 -16.87
CA SER A 623 37.07 -7.49 -16.93
C SER A 623 36.62 -7.85 -15.53
N MET A 624 35.40 -7.46 -15.18
CA MET A 624 34.72 -7.93 -13.98
C MET A 624 33.79 -9.09 -14.30
N VAL A 625 33.65 -10.02 -13.36
CA VAL A 625 32.67 -11.10 -13.37
C VAL A 625 31.73 -10.86 -12.20
N ILE A 626 30.44 -10.73 -12.50
CA ILE A 626 29.38 -10.64 -11.50
C ILE A 626 28.65 -11.98 -11.53
N ASN A 627 28.56 -12.64 -10.38
CA ASN A 627 27.70 -13.81 -10.20
C ASN A 627 26.63 -13.46 -9.18
N ALA A 628 25.36 -13.60 -9.54
CA ALA A 628 24.24 -13.44 -8.63
C ALA A 628 23.44 -14.75 -8.58
N LEU A 629 23.01 -15.16 -7.39
CA LEU A 629 22.23 -16.37 -7.17
C LEU A 629 21.06 -16.01 -6.25
N PRO A 630 19.81 -16.20 -6.67
CA PRO A 630 18.67 -16.07 -5.76
C PRO A 630 18.68 -17.18 -4.71
N ASP A 631 18.19 -16.87 -3.50
CA ASP A 631 18.17 -17.83 -2.39
C ASP A 631 17.13 -18.94 -2.57
N ASP A 632 16.07 -18.64 -3.31
CA ASP A 632 14.99 -19.55 -3.68
C ASP A 632 14.50 -19.30 -5.12
N ASP A 633 13.43 -19.96 -5.52
CA ASP A 633 12.82 -19.86 -6.85
C ASP A 633 11.70 -18.80 -6.94
N SER A 634 11.60 -17.89 -5.97
CA SER A 634 10.62 -16.79 -5.96
C SER A 634 11.01 -15.62 -6.86
N ILE A 635 12.31 -15.43 -7.12
CA ILE A 635 12.82 -14.34 -7.97
C ILE A 635 13.65 -14.85 -9.15
N ASP A 636 13.58 -14.10 -10.24
CA ASP A 636 14.33 -14.32 -11.48
C ASP A 636 15.23 -13.12 -11.72
N LEU A 637 16.52 -13.28 -11.40
CA LEU A 637 17.46 -12.16 -11.35
C LEU A 637 17.87 -11.70 -12.75
N ILE A 638 17.97 -10.39 -12.91
CA ILE A 638 18.59 -9.71 -14.04
C ILE A 638 19.81 -8.96 -13.49
N ILE A 639 20.95 -9.09 -14.18
CA ILE A 639 22.15 -8.29 -13.87
C ILE A 639 22.34 -7.27 -14.98
N GLU A 640 22.35 -5.98 -14.64
CA GLU A 640 22.69 -4.90 -15.56
C GLU A 640 23.94 -4.15 -15.10
N VAL A 641 24.75 -3.72 -16.06
CA VAL A 641 25.84 -2.76 -15.85
C VAL A 641 25.45 -1.49 -16.58
N LEU A 642 25.35 -0.37 -15.86
CA LEU A 642 24.93 0.92 -16.40
C LEU A 642 26.03 1.96 -16.25
N ASP A 643 26.01 2.99 -17.11
CA ASP A 643 26.73 4.23 -16.83
C ASP A 643 26.01 5.08 -15.78
N LEU A 644 26.63 6.18 -15.35
CA LEU A 644 26.05 7.07 -14.33
C LEU A 644 24.84 7.89 -14.82
N ASP A 645 24.56 7.87 -16.13
CA ASP A 645 23.34 8.43 -16.72
C ASP A 645 22.26 7.33 -16.87
N GLU A 646 22.46 6.17 -16.23
CA GLU A 646 21.59 4.98 -16.24
C GLU A 646 21.37 4.35 -17.62
N ASN A 647 22.32 4.55 -18.56
CA ASN A 647 22.27 3.81 -19.82
C ASN A 647 22.86 2.41 -19.63
N VAL A 648 22.11 1.38 -20.02
CA VAL A 648 22.57 -0.02 -19.98
C VAL A 648 23.76 -0.22 -20.93
N LEU A 649 24.89 -0.62 -20.34
CA LEU A 649 26.14 -0.96 -21.03
C LEU A 649 26.24 -2.47 -21.31
N ALA A 650 25.73 -3.28 -20.39
CA ALA A 650 25.61 -4.73 -20.52
C ALA A 650 24.45 -5.26 -19.65
N THR A 651 23.88 -6.40 -20.04
CA THR A 651 22.77 -7.05 -19.33
C THR A 651 22.83 -8.57 -19.57
N ILE A 652 22.37 -9.36 -18.60
CA ILE A 652 22.13 -10.81 -18.72
C ILE A 652 20.82 -11.16 -17.99
N ASP A 653 20.10 -12.10 -18.59
CA ASP A 653 18.84 -12.72 -18.16
C ASP A 653 18.70 -14.00 -19.00
N ASP A 654 19.63 -14.93 -18.77
CA ASP A 654 19.78 -16.15 -19.58
C ASP A 654 19.36 -17.41 -18.80
N ALA A 655 19.19 -17.30 -17.48
CA ALA A 655 18.81 -18.35 -16.55
C ALA A 655 17.27 -18.38 -16.35
N PHE A 656 16.80 -19.33 -15.55
CA PHE A 656 15.41 -19.37 -15.10
C PHE A 656 15.35 -18.94 -13.63
N SER A 657 14.16 -18.57 -13.13
CA SER A 657 13.93 -18.36 -11.70
C SER A 657 14.59 -19.41 -10.81
N GLY A 658 15.29 -18.95 -9.77
CA GLY A 658 16.06 -19.80 -8.85
C GLY A 658 17.44 -20.24 -9.35
N GLU A 659 17.84 -19.94 -10.59
CA GLU A 659 19.16 -20.25 -11.13
C GLU A 659 20.11 -19.04 -11.07
N ALA A 660 21.42 -19.32 -10.99
CA ALA A 660 22.43 -18.25 -10.91
C ALA A 660 22.64 -17.56 -12.27
N GLU A 661 22.74 -16.24 -12.22
CA GLU A 661 23.15 -15.40 -13.33
C GLU A 661 24.64 -15.07 -13.28
N GLN A 662 25.26 -14.97 -14.46
CA GLN A 662 26.66 -14.58 -14.59
C GLN A 662 26.87 -13.57 -15.73
N LEU A 663 27.32 -12.38 -15.38
CA LEU A 663 27.68 -11.34 -16.33
C LEU A 663 29.19 -11.09 -16.33
N VAL A 664 29.80 -11.01 -17.52
CA VAL A 664 31.19 -10.58 -17.68
C VAL A 664 31.22 -9.25 -18.43
N TYR A 665 31.79 -8.22 -17.80
CA TYR A 665 31.88 -6.88 -18.37
C TYR A 665 33.33 -6.40 -18.45
N THR A 666 33.76 -5.93 -19.63
CA THR A 666 35.09 -5.34 -19.84
C THR A 666 34.99 -3.82 -19.95
N PHE A 667 35.71 -3.11 -19.09
CA PHE A 667 35.67 -1.64 -19.03
C PHE A 667 36.27 -1.01 -20.30
N ALA A 668 35.51 -0.10 -20.91
CA ALA A 668 35.96 0.67 -22.08
C ALA A 668 36.80 1.91 -21.72
N SER A 669 36.74 2.34 -20.47
CA SER A 669 37.41 3.50 -19.90
C SER A 669 37.56 3.34 -18.38
N ASP A 670 38.43 4.16 -17.77
CA ASP A 670 38.62 4.21 -16.32
C ASP A 670 37.45 4.98 -15.69
N ASP A 671 36.35 4.29 -15.37
CA ASP A 671 35.09 4.92 -14.94
C ASP A 671 34.45 4.18 -13.75
N LEU A 672 33.50 4.88 -13.12
CA LEU A 672 32.54 4.33 -12.17
C LEU A 672 31.30 3.88 -12.94
N VAL A 673 30.82 2.66 -12.68
CA VAL A 673 29.59 2.10 -13.27
C VAL A 673 28.63 1.69 -12.16
N ILE A 674 27.36 1.52 -12.53
CA ILE A 674 26.33 0.95 -11.65
C ILE A 674 26.20 -0.53 -11.98
N ILE A 675 26.18 -1.38 -10.96
CA ILE A 675 25.67 -2.75 -11.05
C ILE A 675 24.26 -2.71 -10.50
N ARG A 676 23.27 -3.05 -11.32
CA ARG A 676 21.89 -3.22 -10.89
C ARG A 676 21.56 -4.69 -10.87
N ILE A 677 21.02 -5.15 -9.75
CA ILE A 677 20.36 -6.44 -9.63
C ILE A 677 18.87 -6.15 -9.53
N SER A 678 18.07 -6.76 -10.38
CA SER A 678 16.61 -6.62 -10.35
C SER A 678 15.93 -7.96 -10.55
N ASP A 679 14.71 -8.09 -10.04
CA ASP A 679 13.83 -9.21 -10.36
C ASP A 679 13.05 -8.93 -11.65
N TRP A 680 12.92 -9.92 -12.53
CA TRP A 680 12.14 -9.82 -13.76
C TRP A 680 10.65 -9.54 -13.49
N PHE A 681 10.11 -10.05 -12.38
CA PHE A 681 8.72 -9.84 -11.99
C PHE A 681 8.49 -8.56 -11.18
N GLY A 682 9.56 -7.86 -10.79
CA GLY A 682 9.50 -6.63 -10.01
C GLY A 682 9.24 -6.84 -8.51
N GLY A 683 9.48 -8.05 -7.98
CA GLY A 683 9.24 -8.41 -6.59
C GLY A 683 10.46 -8.27 -5.67
N GLU A 684 10.19 -8.26 -4.36
CA GLU A 684 11.23 -8.39 -3.33
C GLU A 684 11.72 -9.84 -3.26
N GLY A 685 13.04 -10.04 -3.15
CA GLY A 685 13.59 -11.36 -2.85
C GLY A 685 15.07 -11.32 -2.53
N ASN A 686 15.51 -12.35 -1.82
CA ASN A 686 16.88 -12.47 -1.33
C ASN A 686 17.79 -13.11 -2.39
N PHE A 687 19.02 -12.62 -2.46
CA PHE A 687 20.05 -13.15 -3.32
C PHE A 687 21.43 -12.95 -2.71
N ILE A 688 22.37 -13.80 -3.12
CA ILE A 688 23.78 -13.57 -2.91
C ILE A 688 24.46 -13.15 -4.22
N MET A 689 25.37 -12.20 -4.14
CA MET A 689 26.18 -11.75 -5.28
C MET A 689 27.67 -11.76 -4.95
N SER A 690 28.52 -11.97 -5.96
CA SER A 690 29.97 -11.79 -5.86
C SER A 690 30.47 -11.01 -7.06
N VAL A 691 31.50 -10.18 -6.84
CA VAL A 691 32.14 -9.38 -7.90
C VAL A 691 33.64 -9.64 -7.92
N ASP A 692 34.11 -10.31 -8.96
CA ASP A 692 35.52 -10.73 -9.10
C ASP A 692 36.21 -10.07 -10.29
N LEU A 693 37.52 -9.85 -10.18
CA LEU A 693 38.38 -9.48 -11.29
C LEU A 693 38.81 -10.73 -12.09
N GLN A 694 38.70 -10.68 -13.43
CA GLN A 694 39.01 -11.81 -14.31
C GLN A 694 40.47 -11.95 -14.74
#